data_AF-A0A2Y9M5M5-F1
#
_entry.id   AF-A0A2Y9M5M5-F1
#
_cell.length_a   1.000
_cell.length_b   1.000
_cell.length_c   1.000
_cell.angle_alpha   90.00
_cell.angle_beta   90.00
_cell.angle_gamma   90.00
#
_symmetry.space_group_name_H-M   'P 1'
#
loop_
_entity.id
_entity.type
_entity.pdbx_description
1 polymer ?
#
loop_
_entity_poly.entity_id
_entity_poly.type
_entity_poly.pdbx_seq_one_letter_code
_entity_poly.pdbx_strand_id
1 'polypeptide(L)'
;MEGSQPVAARQGEEASCSSWGAGSVNTNLPNMPTESVEIDDALYSRQRYVLGDTAMQKMAKSHVFLSGMGGLGLEIAKNLVLAGIKALTIHDTEECQAWDLGTNFFLCEDDVVSMRNRAEAVLHRIAELNPYVHVTSSSIPLNETTDLSFLHKYQCVVLTEIKLSFQKKINDFCRSQCPPIKFISADIHGIWSRLFCDFGDEFEVLDTTGEEPKEIFISNITQANPGIVTCLENRPHKLETGQFLTFREINGMTGLNGSTQQITVVSPFSFSIGDTRELEPYLHGGIAVQVKTPKTFCFEPLEKQIKHPKCLIADFSKPEAPLEIHSAMLALDQFQENYSRKPNTGCQQDSEELLKLATSISETLEEQPEVNYDIVRWLSWTAQGFLPPLAAAVGGVASQEVLKAVTGKFSPLCQWLYIEAADIVESLGKPEREEFLPRGDRYDALRACIGDTLCQKLQNLNIFLVGCGAIGCEMLKNFALLGVGTGKEKGMVTVTDPDLIEKSNLNRQFLFRPHHIQKPKSYTAADATLKINPQLKIDAHLNKVCPATEVIYNDEFYTKQDIIITALDNVEARRYVDSRCLANLRPLLDSGTMGTKGHTEVIVPHLTESYNSHRDPPEEEIPFCTLKSFPAAIEHTIQWARDKFESSFSYKPSLFNKFWQTYPSAEEVLKIQTGHSLEGCFQVIKLLSRRPRNWSHCVELARLKFEKYFNHKALQLLHCFPLDTRLKDGSLFWQSPKRPPSPLKFDLNEPL
;
A
#
# COMPACT_ATOMS: atom_id res chain seq x y z
N MET A 1 56.66 28.82 18.33
CA MET A 1 57.75 27.84 18.13
C MET A 1 57.13 26.70 17.34
N GLU A 2 57.04 26.89 16.02
CA GLU A 2 58.01 26.31 15.05
C GLU A 2 57.74 24.81 14.95
N GLY A 3 57.08 24.25 13.93
CA GLY A 3 57.12 24.60 12.51
C GLY A 3 58.31 23.90 11.87
N SER A 4 58.05 22.92 10.98
CA SER A 4 58.78 22.71 9.71
C SER A 4 58.53 21.31 9.10
N GLN A 5 58.02 21.32 7.87
CA GLN A 5 58.32 20.30 6.84
C GLN A 5 59.81 20.39 6.46
N PRO A 6 60.35 19.40 5.73
CA PRO A 6 60.63 19.60 4.29
C PRO A 6 60.48 18.29 3.48
N VAL A 7 60.60 18.18 2.15
CA VAL A 7 60.60 19.01 0.93
C VAL A 7 60.54 18.01 -0.24
N ALA A 8 59.94 18.43 -1.35
CA ALA A 8 59.82 17.69 -2.62
C ALA A 8 61.15 17.48 -3.37
N ALA A 9 61.17 16.48 -4.25
CA ALA A 9 62.10 16.41 -5.39
C ALA A 9 61.33 16.13 -6.69
N ARG A 10 61.66 16.90 -7.74
CA ARG A 10 61.11 16.90 -9.10
C ARG A 10 62.04 16.16 -10.09
N GLN A 11 61.52 15.98 -11.30
CA GLN A 11 62.15 15.69 -12.61
C GLN A 11 62.35 14.20 -12.88
N GLY A 12 61.93 13.61 -14.00
CA GLY A 12 61.44 14.12 -15.28
C GLY A 12 62.09 13.28 -16.37
N GLU A 13 61.35 12.79 -17.37
CA GLU A 13 61.87 12.54 -18.72
C GLU A 13 60.76 12.16 -19.71
N GLU A 14 60.87 12.77 -20.88
CA GLU A 14 60.01 12.67 -22.06
C GLU A 14 60.33 11.41 -22.89
N ALA A 15 59.32 10.87 -23.57
CA ALA A 15 59.55 10.20 -24.85
C ALA A 15 58.30 10.33 -25.76
N SER A 16 58.51 11.05 -26.85
CA SER A 16 57.61 11.29 -27.97
C SER A 16 57.38 10.05 -28.84
N CYS A 17 56.17 9.87 -29.38
CA CYS A 17 56.02 9.59 -30.81
C CYS A 17 54.60 9.94 -31.31
N SER A 18 54.55 10.82 -32.30
CA SER A 18 53.37 11.32 -33.00
C SER A 18 52.97 10.40 -34.16
N SER A 19 51.67 10.14 -34.35
CA SER A 19 51.04 10.22 -35.68
C SER A 19 49.50 10.28 -35.65
N TRP A 20 48.96 11.45 -36.06
CA TRP A 20 47.74 11.75 -36.83
C TRP A 20 46.71 10.60 -37.04
N GLY A 21 45.40 10.69 -36.84
CA GLY A 21 44.43 11.75 -36.49
C GLY A 21 43.04 11.34 -37.01
N ALA A 22 41.96 11.51 -36.22
CA ALA A 22 40.57 11.72 -36.68
C ALA A 22 39.59 11.82 -35.50
N GLY A 23 38.78 12.90 -35.46
CA GLY A 23 37.41 12.89 -34.93
C GLY A 23 37.20 13.05 -33.42
N SER A 24 37.06 14.29 -32.96
CA SER A 24 36.65 14.69 -31.61
C SER A 24 35.18 14.33 -31.31
N VAL A 25 34.93 13.59 -30.22
CA VAL A 25 33.66 13.64 -29.47
C VAL A 25 34.01 13.86 -28.00
N ASN A 26 33.66 15.05 -27.49
CA ASN A 26 33.83 15.47 -26.11
C ASN A 26 33.08 14.50 -25.16
N THR A 27 33.81 13.68 -24.42
CA THR A 27 33.33 12.95 -23.25
C THR A 27 33.99 13.55 -22.02
N ASN A 28 33.36 14.55 -21.42
CA ASN A 28 33.70 15.06 -20.09
C ASN A 28 32.48 15.79 -19.50
N LEU A 29 31.55 15.01 -18.96
CA LEU A 29 30.67 15.49 -17.88
C LEU A 29 31.23 14.87 -16.58
N PRO A 30 31.56 15.67 -15.56
CA PRO A 30 32.02 15.13 -14.30
C PRO A 30 30.86 14.39 -13.63
N ASN A 31 31.03 13.09 -13.41
CA ASN A 31 30.19 12.31 -12.51
C ASN A 31 30.28 12.94 -11.11
N MET A 32 29.30 13.77 -10.75
CA MET A 32 29.06 14.09 -9.35
C MET A 32 28.66 12.79 -8.63
N PRO A 33 29.31 12.43 -7.52
CA PRO A 33 28.89 11.28 -6.74
C PRO A 33 27.51 11.61 -6.17
N THR A 34 26.47 10.97 -6.71
CA THR A 34 25.16 10.94 -6.06
C THR A 34 25.35 10.23 -4.73
N GLU A 35 25.35 10.97 -3.62
CA GLU A 35 25.14 10.39 -2.30
C GLU A 35 23.82 9.61 -2.35
N SER A 36 23.94 8.30 -2.45
CA SER A 36 22.80 7.39 -2.36
C SER A 36 22.34 7.42 -0.90
N VAL A 37 21.17 8.00 -0.66
CA VAL A 37 20.51 7.87 0.65
C VAL A 37 20.28 6.39 0.89
N GLU A 38 20.94 5.82 1.90
CA GLU A 38 20.78 4.43 2.26
C GLU A 38 19.39 4.23 2.86
N ILE A 39 18.54 3.45 2.20
CA ILE A 39 17.18 3.17 2.65
C ILE A 39 17.25 2.04 3.68
N ASP A 40 16.65 2.24 4.85
CA ASP A 40 16.55 1.21 5.88
C ASP A 40 15.59 0.08 5.45
N ASP A 41 16.15 -0.95 4.84
CA ASP A 41 15.41 -2.11 4.34
C ASP A 41 14.60 -2.82 5.42
N ALA A 42 15.08 -2.84 6.66
CA ALA A 42 14.37 -3.52 7.74
C ALA A 42 13.09 -2.78 8.14
N LEU A 43 13.06 -1.45 8.01
CA LEU A 43 11.87 -0.62 8.26
C LEU A 43 10.93 -0.62 7.04
N TYR A 44 11.46 -0.37 5.85
CA TYR A 44 10.64 -0.12 4.64
C TYR A 44 10.43 -1.35 3.74
N SER A 45 10.87 -2.55 4.14
CA SER A 45 10.78 -3.79 3.34
C SER A 45 9.46 -3.95 2.57
N ARG A 46 8.32 -3.84 3.26
CA ARG A 46 7.00 -4.03 2.65
C ARG A 46 6.60 -2.90 1.69
N GLN A 47 6.99 -1.67 2.00
CA GLN A 47 6.70 -0.50 1.17
C GLN A 47 7.60 -0.47 -0.07
N ARG A 48 8.85 -0.94 0.05
CA ARG A 48 9.80 -1.07 -1.06
C ARG A 48 9.25 -1.97 -2.16
N TYR A 49 8.54 -3.05 -1.82
CA TYR A 49 7.86 -3.91 -2.81
C TYR A 49 6.70 -3.23 -3.55
N VAL A 50 6.16 -2.13 -3.03
CA VAL A 50 5.06 -1.38 -3.67
C VAL A 50 5.63 -0.24 -4.51
N LEU A 51 6.57 0.51 -3.95
CA LEU A 51 7.08 1.74 -4.56
C LEU A 51 8.33 1.51 -5.41
N GLY A 52 9.18 0.56 -5.05
CA GLY A 52 10.49 0.37 -5.67
C GLY A 52 11.51 1.46 -5.29
N ASP A 53 12.77 1.16 -5.55
CA ASP A 53 13.92 1.90 -5.03
C ASP A 53 13.96 3.34 -5.51
N THR A 54 13.69 3.56 -6.81
CA THR A 54 13.70 4.88 -7.42
C THR A 54 12.68 5.82 -6.76
N ALA A 55 11.47 5.32 -6.49
CA ALA A 55 10.44 6.11 -5.82
C ALA A 55 10.82 6.40 -4.36
N MET A 56 11.31 5.39 -3.63
CA MET A 56 11.79 5.55 -2.26
C MET A 56 12.90 6.61 -2.15
N GLN A 57 13.87 6.61 -3.07
CA GLN A 57 14.95 7.59 -3.09
C GLN A 57 14.46 9.02 -3.39
N LYS A 58 13.46 9.19 -4.27
CA LYS A 58 12.85 10.49 -4.54
C LYS A 58 12.10 11.02 -3.31
N MET A 59 11.32 10.18 -2.64
CA MET A 59 10.61 10.56 -1.41
C MET A 59 11.57 10.99 -0.30
N ALA A 60 12.66 10.24 -0.09
CA ALA A 60 13.68 10.53 0.92
C ALA A 60 14.44 11.86 0.67
N LYS A 61 14.20 12.52 -0.47
CA LYS A 61 14.74 13.86 -0.81
C LYS A 61 13.67 14.96 -0.81
N SER A 62 12.40 14.61 -0.61
CA SER A 62 11.27 15.50 -0.81
C SER A 62 10.79 16.18 0.48
N HIS A 63 10.57 17.49 0.38
CA HIS A 63 10.03 18.38 1.40
C HIS A 63 8.55 18.68 1.07
N VAL A 64 7.67 18.47 2.04
CA VAL A 64 6.22 18.71 1.89
C VAL A 64 5.77 19.76 2.91
N PHE A 65 4.90 20.68 2.47
CA PHE A 65 4.19 21.61 3.34
C PHE A 65 2.74 21.18 3.46
N LEU A 66 2.24 21.11 4.69
CA LEU A 66 0.86 20.74 5.00
C LEU A 66 0.24 21.81 5.89
N SER A 67 -0.84 22.44 5.42
CA SER A 67 -1.62 23.42 6.19
C SER A 67 -2.95 22.83 6.64
N GLY A 68 -3.33 23.14 7.89
CA GLY A 68 -4.46 22.56 8.61
C GLY A 68 -4.03 21.28 9.33
N MET A 69 -4.16 21.27 10.66
CA MET A 69 -3.79 20.17 11.56
C MET A 69 -4.97 19.74 12.45
N GLY A 70 -6.20 19.89 11.94
CA GLY A 70 -7.34 19.12 12.42
C GLY A 70 -7.22 17.63 12.09
N GLY A 71 -8.33 16.90 12.14
CA GLY A 71 -8.33 15.44 11.98
C GLY A 71 -7.80 14.96 10.61
N LEU A 72 -8.16 15.64 9.52
CA LEU A 72 -7.74 15.25 8.16
C LEU A 72 -6.25 15.53 7.93
N GLY A 73 -5.81 16.74 8.29
CA GLY A 73 -4.40 17.12 8.22
C GLY A 73 -3.52 16.18 9.03
N LEU A 74 -3.93 15.81 10.24
CA LEU A 74 -3.18 14.84 11.03
C LEU A 74 -3.08 13.46 10.34
N GLU A 75 -4.17 12.95 9.76
CA GLU A 75 -4.15 11.68 9.05
C GLU A 75 -3.17 11.73 7.87
N ILE A 76 -3.16 12.84 7.12
CA ILE A 76 -2.19 13.05 6.04
C ILE A 76 -0.77 13.05 6.59
N ALA A 77 -0.50 13.86 7.63
CA ALA A 77 0.82 13.96 8.24
C ALA A 77 1.34 12.60 8.73
N LYS A 78 0.50 11.81 9.42
CA LYS A 78 0.84 10.45 9.88
C LYS A 78 1.35 9.61 8.71
N ASN A 79 0.57 9.53 7.63
CA ASN A 79 0.89 8.66 6.49
C ASN A 79 2.15 9.13 5.75
N LEU A 80 2.35 10.45 5.58
CA LEU A 80 3.57 11.01 4.95
C LEU A 80 4.83 10.71 5.76
N VAL A 81 4.76 10.86 7.08
CA VAL A 81 5.89 10.57 7.96
C VAL A 81 6.22 9.09 7.98
N LEU A 82 5.21 8.21 8.05
CA LEU A 82 5.41 6.77 7.95
C LEU A 82 5.97 6.33 6.60
N ALA A 83 5.57 7.00 5.51
CA ALA A 83 6.08 6.74 4.17
C ALA A 83 7.56 7.10 3.99
N GLY A 84 8.12 7.97 4.84
CA GLY A 84 9.54 8.31 4.82
C GLY A 84 9.92 9.38 3.80
N ILE A 85 9.13 10.46 3.69
CA ILE A 85 9.59 11.68 3.02
C ILE A 85 10.76 12.33 3.77
N LYS A 86 11.52 13.24 3.16
CA LYS A 86 12.65 13.88 3.84
C LYS A 86 12.22 14.77 5.01
N ALA A 87 11.25 15.65 4.74
CA ALA A 87 10.79 16.59 5.74
C ALA A 87 9.34 17.00 5.53
N LEU A 88 8.63 17.20 6.63
CA LEU A 88 7.27 17.70 6.68
C LEU A 88 7.22 18.99 7.50
N THR A 89 6.76 20.08 6.90
CA THR A 89 6.35 21.26 7.66
C THR A 89 4.85 21.23 7.84
N ILE A 90 4.39 21.12 9.08
CA ILE A 90 2.97 21.24 9.45
C ILE A 90 2.65 22.68 9.83
N HIS A 91 1.47 23.16 9.46
CA HIS A 91 1.03 24.52 9.71
C HIS A 91 -0.42 24.55 10.19
N ASP A 92 -0.70 25.32 11.23
CA ASP A 92 -2.07 25.60 11.70
C ASP A 92 -2.07 26.88 12.54
N THR A 93 -3.17 27.64 12.51
CA THR A 93 -3.36 28.85 13.31
C THR A 93 -4.33 28.65 14.48
N GLU A 94 -5.13 27.59 14.46
CA GLU A 94 -6.18 27.39 15.45
C GLU A 94 -5.63 26.75 16.74
N GLU A 95 -6.29 27.09 17.85
CA GLU A 95 -6.05 26.51 19.17
C GLU A 95 -6.87 25.23 19.36
N CYS A 96 -6.34 24.28 20.13
CA CYS A 96 -7.02 23.02 20.42
C CYS A 96 -8.34 23.25 21.16
N GLN A 97 -9.43 22.68 20.64
CA GLN A 97 -10.77 22.71 21.22
C GLN A 97 -11.21 21.33 21.71
N ALA A 98 -12.24 21.27 22.55
CA ALA A 98 -12.74 20.01 23.11
C ALA A 98 -13.12 18.98 22.03
N TRP A 99 -13.73 19.42 20.93
CA TRP A 99 -14.12 18.54 19.83
C TRP A 99 -12.92 17.94 19.06
N ASP A 100 -11.72 18.53 19.17
CA ASP A 100 -10.56 18.08 18.42
C ASP A 100 -10.04 16.79 19.03
N LEU A 101 -10.34 16.53 20.30
CA LEU A 101 -10.12 15.25 20.95
C LEU A 101 -10.89 14.12 20.25
N GLY A 102 -12.01 14.39 19.57
CA GLY A 102 -12.79 13.39 18.83
C GLY A 102 -12.37 13.23 17.36
N THR A 103 -11.50 14.09 16.84
CA THR A 103 -11.12 14.11 15.42
C THR A 103 -9.62 13.94 15.21
N ASN A 104 -8.80 14.39 16.16
CA ASN A 104 -7.35 14.39 16.14
C ASN A 104 -6.81 13.42 17.21
N PHE A 105 -6.33 12.26 16.77
CA PHE A 105 -5.88 11.17 17.64
C PHE A 105 -4.53 11.42 18.34
N PHE A 106 -3.91 12.59 18.15
CA PHE A 106 -2.69 12.98 18.84
C PHE A 106 -2.88 14.14 19.81
N LEU A 107 -4.05 14.76 19.91
CA LEU A 107 -4.34 15.72 20.97
C LEU A 107 -4.76 15.02 22.26
N CYS A 108 -4.49 15.66 23.40
CA CYS A 108 -4.98 15.25 24.71
C CYS A 108 -5.64 16.41 25.45
N GLU A 109 -6.33 16.10 26.55
CA GLU A 109 -7.08 17.09 27.33
C GLU A 109 -6.21 18.27 27.80
N ASP A 110 -4.95 18.01 28.14
CA ASP A 110 -3.99 19.06 28.54
C ASP A 110 -3.71 20.07 27.41
N ASP A 111 -3.75 19.65 26.14
CA ASP A 111 -3.55 20.53 24.99
C ASP A 111 -4.72 21.52 24.84
N VAL A 112 -5.94 21.04 25.11
CA VAL A 112 -7.17 21.85 25.11
C VAL A 112 -7.19 22.80 26.31
N VAL A 113 -6.93 22.30 27.51
CA VAL A 113 -6.90 23.12 28.74
C VAL A 113 -5.84 24.22 28.65
N SER A 114 -4.71 23.93 28.00
CA SER A 114 -3.62 24.89 27.81
C SER A 114 -3.79 25.77 26.57
N MET A 115 -4.87 25.61 25.79
CA MET A 115 -5.13 26.32 24.53
C MET A 115 -3.94 26.29 23.58
N ARG A 116 -3.25 25.14 23.47
CA ARG A 116 -2.07 25.04 22.57
C ARG A 116 -2.52 25.13 21.13
N ASN A 117 -1.67 25.69 20.27
CA ASN A 117 -1.87 25.61 18.83
C ASN A 117 -1.88 24.15 18.36
N ARG A 118 -2.79 23.78 17.43
CA ARG A 118 -2.96 22.40 16.97
C ARG A 118 -1.67 21.82 16.37
N ALA A 119 -0.95 22.57 15.53
CA ALA A 119 0.29 22.10 14.89
C ALA A 119 1.42 21.89 15.90
N GLU A 120 1.56 22.80 16.87
CA GLU A 120 2.56 22.69 17.94
C GLU A 120 2.28 21.52 18.89
N ALA A 121 1.00 21.29 19.23
CA ALA A 121 0.58 20.22 20.13
C ALA A 121 0.89 18.82 19.58
N VAL A 122 0.70 18.60 18.28
CA VAL A 122 0.92 17.28 17.65
C VAL A 122 2.36 17.05 17.18
N LEU A 123 3.20 18.09 17.10
CA LEU A 123 4.54 18.06 16.49
C LEU A 123 5.39 16.88 16.98
N HIS A 124 5.54 16.74 18.29
CA HIS A 124 6.39 15.69 18.88
C HIS A 124 5.87 14.28 18.55
N ARG A 125 4.55 14.07 18.64
CA ARG A 125 3.92 12.77 18.41
C ARG A 125 3.99 12.34 16.95
N ILE A 126 3.93 13.30 16.02
CA ILE A 126 4.15 13.06 14.59
C ILE A 126 5.63 12.72 14.34
N ALA A 127 6.56 13.51 14.86
CA ALA A 127 8.00 13.28 14.67
C ALA A 127 8.47 11.91 15.20
N GLU A 128 7.87 11.41 16.28
CA GLU A 128 8.15 10.08 16.83
C GLU A 128 7.79 8.91 15.91
N LEU A 129 6.88 9.11 14.94
CA LEU A 129 6.43 8.04 14.04
C LEU A 129 7.59 7.52 13.19
N ASN A 130 8.50 8.41 12.78
CA ASN A 130 9.61 8.05 11.93
C ASN A 130 10.83 8.97 12.17
N PRO A 131 11.91 8.46 12.78
CA PRO A 131 13.10 9.25 13.09
C PRO A 131 13.88 9.71 11.84
N TYR A 132 13.58 9.16 10.66
CA TYR A 132 14.20 9.58 9.40
C TYR A 132 13.54 10.80 8.77
N VAL A 133 12.37 11.23 9.26
CA VAL A 133 11.63 12.37 8.71
C VAL A 133 11.77 13.57 9.62
N HIS A 134 12.25 14.69 9.07
CA HIS A 134 12.33 15.93 9.84
C HIS A 134 10.98 16.64 9.85
N VAL A 135 10.37 16.78 11.03
CA VAL A 135 9.07 17.46 11.18
C VAL A 135 9.26 18.80 11.88
N THR A 136 8.69 19.86 11.31
CA THR A 136 8.69 21.21 11.89
C THR A 136 7.29 21.80 11.87
N SER A 137 6.94 22.66 12.83
CA SER A 137 5.66 23.37 12.84
C SER A 137 5.80 24.86 12.49
N SER A 138 4.71 25.46 12.02
CA SER A 138 4.54 26.90 11.86
C SER A 138 3.13 27.31 12.29
N SER A 139 3.02 28.44 12.99
CA SER A 139 1.75 29.06 13.40
C SER A 139 1.56 30.46 12.78
N ILE A 140 2.38 30.81 11.78
CA ILE A 140 2.32 32.10 11.09
C ILE A 140 1.05 32.17 10.23
N PRO A 141 0.13 33.12 10.48
CA PRO A 141 -1.12 33.20 9.73
C PRO A 141 -0.92 33.32 8.22
N LEU A 142 -1.64 32.49 7.47
CA LEU A 142 -1.69 32.57 6.02
C LEU A 142 -2.98 33.27 5.58
N ASN A 143 -2.83 34.33 4.80
CA ASN A 143 -3.93 35.15 4.29
C ASN A 143 -3.59 35.76 2.93
N GLU A 144 -4.54 36.50 2.35
CA GLU A 144 -4.39 37.13 1.03
C GLU A 144 -3.20 38.09 0.89
N THR A 145 -2.61 38.58 1.98
CA THR A 145 -1.42 39.46 1.96
C THR A 145 -0.11 38.72 2.20
N THR A 146 -0.17 37.42 2.49
CA THR A 146 1.02 36.61 2.78
C THR A 146 1.90 36.49 1.54
N ASP A 147 3.21 36.71 1.73
CA ASP A 147 4.24 36.38 0.73
C ASP A 147 4.42 34.86 0.69
N LEU A 148 4.16 34.28 -0.48
CA LEU A 148 4.21 32.83 -0.70
C LEU A 148 5.63 32.32 -1.05
N SER A 149 6.64 33.21 -1.11
CA SER A 149 8.03 32.84 -1.45
C SER A 149 8.63 31.76 -0.54
N PHE A 150 8.16 31.63 0.70
CA PHE A 150 8.59 30.56 1.61
C PHE A 150 8.26 29.16 1.11
N LEU A 151 7.31 29.04 0.16
CA LEU A 151 6.91 27.76 -0.42
C LEU A 151 7.92 27.20 -1.43
N HIS A 152 8.85 28.00 -1.97
CA HIS A 152 9.83 27.58 -2.99
C HIS A 152 10.66 26.34 -2.60
N LYS A 153 10.83 26.09 -1.31
CA LYS A 153 11.63 24.96 -0.80
C LYS A 153 10.89 23.62 -0.83
N TYR A 154 9.57 23.61 -1.01
CA TYR A 154 8.76 22.40 -1.00
C TYR A 154 8.52 21.87 -2.41
N GLN A 155 8.42 20.54 -2.53
CA GLN A 155 8.06 19.90 -3.79
C GLN A 155 6.55 19.70 -3.89
N CYS A 156 5.86 19.59 -2.76
CA CYS A 156 4.41 19.47 -2.71
C CYS A 156 3.83 20.32 -1.56
N VAL A 157 2.70 20.98 -1.83
CA VAL A 157 1.90 21.76 -0.89
C VAL A 157 0.53 21.10 -0.78
N VAL A 158 0.14 20.80 0.45
CA VAL A 158 -1.16 20.22 0.80
C VAL A 158 -1.92 21.21 1.67
N LEU A 159 -3.13 21.57 1.28
CA LEU A 159 -4.00 22.44 2.04
C LEU A 159 -5.22 21.69 2.53
N THR A 160 -5.54 21.88 3.80
CA THR A 160 -6.80 21.46 4.44
C THR A 160 -7.30 22.62 5.28
N GLU A 161 -8.62 22.79 5.40
CA GLU A 161 -9.23 23.84 6.24
C GLU A 161 -8.85 25.28 5.81
N ILE A 162 -8.50 25.49 4.54
CA ILE A 162 -8.18 26.81 3.97
C ILE A 162 -9.30 27.28 3.05
N LYS A 163 -9.65 28.57 3.09
CA LYS A 163 -10.70 29.14 2.23
C LYS A 163 -10.37 28.99 0.74
N LEU A 164 -11.38 28.67 -0.07
CA LEU A 164 -11.22 28.42 -1.51
C LEU A 164 -10.54 29.58 -2.25
N SER A 165 -10.89 30.82 -1.93
CA SER A 165 -10.26 32.05 -2.46
C SER A 165 -8.73 32.03 -2.32
N PHE A 166 -8.24 31.65 -1.14
CA PHE A 166 -6.82 31.60 -0.87
C PHE A 166 -6.15 30.32 -1.40
N GLN A 167 -6.88 29.19 -1.44
CA GLN A 167 -6.41 27.98 -2.11
C GLN A 167 -6.05 28.25 -3.58
N LYS A 168 -6.89 29.03 -4.29
CA LYS A 168 -6.66 29.45 -5.68
C LYS A 168 -5.36 30.25 -5.83
N LYS A 169 -5.15 31.24 -4.95
CA LYS A 169 -3.91 32.04 -4.94
C LYS A 169 -2.66 31.17 -4.73
N ILE A 170 -2.72 30.19 -3.83
CA ILE A 170 -1.61 29.25 -3.61
C ILE A 170 -1.41 28.32 -4.80
N ASN A 171 -2.48 27.81 -5.41
CA ASN A 171 -2.40 26.98 -6.62
C ASN A 171 -1.73 27.74 -7.77
N ASP A 172 -2.15 28.97 -8.06
CA ASP A 172 -1.56 29.82 -9.09
C ASP A 172 -0.07 30.08 -8.83
N PHE A 173 0.28 30.37 -7.57
CA PHE A 173 1.68 30.52 -7.17
C PHE A 173 2.48 29.23 -7.42
N CYS A 174 1.95 28.07 -7.01
CA CYS A 174 2.60 26.77 -7.18
C CYS A 174 2.85 26.46 -8.67
N ARG A 175 1.88 26.74 -9.54
CA ARG A 175 2.00 26.58 -11.00
C ARG A 175 3.02 27.52 -11.62
N SER A 176 3.14 28.75 -11.12
CA SER A 176 4.09 29.74 -11.66
C SER A 176 5.57 29.41 -11.40
N GLN A 177 5.86 28.41 -10.56
CA GLN A 177 7.22 27.98 -10.26
C GLN A 177 7.82 27.12 -11.37
N CYS A 178 9.16 27.08 -11.43
CA CYS A 178 9.89 26.25 -12.39
C CYS A 178 10.97 25.40 -11.68
N PRO A 179 10.78 24.07 -11.55
CA PRO A 179 9.57 23.32 -11.93
C PRO A 179 8.35 23.68 -11.06
N PRO A 180 7.11 23.44 -11.52
CA PRO A 180 5.91 23.71 -10.73
C PRO A 180 5.95 23.00 -9.38
N ILE A 181 5.47 23.66 -8.32
CA ILE A 181 5.21 23.01 -7.02
C ILE A 181 3.90 22.25 -7.14
N LYS A 182 3.84 21.04 -6.61
CA LYS A 182 2.69 20.15 -6.77
C LYS A 182 1.65 20.55 -5.73
N PHE A 183 0.42 20.75 -6.12
CA PHE A 183 -0.63 21.27 -5.27
C PHE A 183 -1.70 20.22 -5.01
N ILE A 184 -2.09 20.06 -3.75
CA ILE A 184 -3.19 19.21 -3.31
C ILE A 184 -4.06 19.99 -2.33
N SER A 185 -5.37 19.90 -2.47
CA SER A 185 -6.33 20.42 -1.49
C SER A 185 -7.29 19.32 -1.08
N ALA A 186 -7.58 19.20 0.22
CA ALA A 186 -8.51 18.22 0.73
C ALA A 186 -9.30 18.79 1.92
N ASP A 187 -10.63 18.64 1.89
CA ASP A 187 -11.51 19.11 2.97
C ASP A 187 -12.57 18.06 3.32
N ILE A 188 -12.98 18.05 4.59
CA ILE A 188 -14.12 17.28 5.09
C ILE A 188 -15.11 18.24 5.74
N HIS A 189 -16.38 18.09 5.36
CA HIS A 189 -17.51 18.84 5.89
C HIS A 189 -18.60 17.83 6.29
N GLY A 190 -18.60 17.44 7.56
CA GLY A 190 -19.52 16.42 8.06
C GLY A 190 -19.24 15.05 7.49
N ILE A 191 -20.20 14.58 6.67
CA ILE A 191 -20.18 13.29 5.97
C ILE A 191 -19.72 13.41 4.51
N TRP A 192 -19.29 14.60 4.10
CA TRP A 192 -18.87 14.88 2.73
C TRP A 192 -17.40 15.25 2.68
N SER A 193 -16.72 14.91 1.59
CA SER A 193 -15.32 15.29 1.37
C SER A 193 -15.06 15.68 -0.07
N ARG A 194 -14.01 16.47 -0.26
CA ARG A 194 -13.44 16.80 -1.57
C ARG A 194 -11.92 16.67 -1.52
N LEU A 195 -11.33 16.23 -2.61
CA LEU A 195 -9.89 16.17 -2.85
C LEU A 195 -9.61 16.70 -4.26
N PHE A 196 -8.63 17.59 -4.39
CA PHE A 196 -8.17 18.16 -5.64
C PHE A 196 -6.66 17.97 -5.80
N CYS A 197 -6.20 17.65 -7.00
CA CYS A 197 -4.78 17.55 -7.34
C CYS A 197 -4.47 18.39 -8.58
N ASP A 198 -3.38 19.16 -8.52
CA ASP A 198 -2.78 19.86 -9.65
C ASP A 198 -1.25 19.74 -9.61
N PHE A 199 -0.69 18.97 -10.54
CA PHE A 199 0.75 18.71 -10.64
C PHE A 199 1.42 19.49 -11.79
N GLY A 200 0.74 20.49 -12.36
CA GLY A 200 1.22 21.35 -13.42
C GLY A 200 0.80 20.92 -14.83
N ASP A 201 1.19 21.70 -15.83
CA ASP A 201 0.83 21.49 -17.24
C ASP A 201 1.33 20.15 -17.79
N GLU A 202 2.50 19.71 -17.33
CA GLU A 202 3.11 18.45 -17.74
C GLU A 202 3.68 17.71 -16.53
N PHE A 203 3.13 16.53 -16.24
CA PHE A 203 3.56 15.66 -15.16
C PHE A 203 3.85 14.26 -15.70
N GLU A 204 5.14 13.90 -15.76
CA GLU A 204 5.57 12.60 -16.26
C GLU A 204 5.43 11.51 -15.17
N VAL A 205 4.76 10.41 -15.54
CA VAL A 205 4.60 9.21 -14.72
C VAL A 205 5.29 8.04 -15.40
N LEU A 206 6.24 7.43 -14.72
CA LEU A 206 7.05 6.33 -15.27
C LEU A 206 6.31 4.99 -15.27
N ASP A 207 5.48 4.76 -14.25
CA ASP A 207 4.69 3.54 -14.09
C ASP A 207 3.30 3.90 -13.62
N THR A 208 2.34 3.81 -14.53
CA THR A 208 0.96 4.25 -14.32
C THR A 208 0.13 3.29 -13.48
N THR A 209 0.53 2.01 -13.40
CA THR A 209 -0.28 0.96 -12.78
C THR A 209 0.38 0.34 -11.55
N GLY A 210 1.71 0.34 -11.45
CA GLY A 210 2.42 -0.38 -10.37
C GLY A 210 2.59 -1.87 -10.61
N GLU A 211 2.01 -2.40 -11.68
CA GLU A 211 2.10 -3.83 -12.00
C GLU A 211 3.46 -4.16 -12.59
N GLU A 212 4.02 -5.32 -12.23
CA GLU A 212 5.28 -5.78 -12.80
C GLU A 212 5.19 -5.97 -14.32
N PRO A 213 6.26 -5.66 -15.08
CA PRO A 213 6.31 -5.93 -16.51
C PRO A 213 6.05 -7.41 -16.83
N LYS A 214 5.10 -7.69 -17.72
CA LYS A 214 4.75 -9.06 -18.09
C LYS A 214 5.83 -9.68 -18.98
N GLU A 215 6.22 -10.91 -18.65
CA GLU A 215 7.02 -11.77 -19.53
C GLU A 215 6.14 -12.80 -20.24
N ILE A 216 6.26 -12.88 -21.56
CA ILE A 216 5.44 -13.72 -22.43
C ILE A 216 6.35 -14.65 -23.24
N PHE A 217 6.13 -15.94 -23.10
CA PHE A 217 6.82 -16.95 -23.91
C PHE A 217 6.20 -17.04 -25.30
N ILE A 218 7.06 -17.04 -26.32
CA ILE A 218 6.66 -17.05 -27.72
C ILE A 218 6.67 -18.48 -28.24
N SER A 219 5.60 -18.84 -28.95
CA SER A 219 5.47 -20.12 -29.65
C SER A 219 5.81 -20.01 -31.14
N ASN A 220 5.44 -18.91 -31.80
CA ASN A 220 5.68 -18.71 -33.22
C ASN A 220 5.68 -17.22 -33.59
N ILE A 221 6.37 -16.88 -34.68
CA ILE A 221 6.30 -15.55 -35.31
C ILE A 221 6.14 -15.73 -36.82
N THR A 222 5.09 -15.16 -37.41
CA THR A 222 4.88 -15.23 -38.85
C THR A 222 5.78 -14.27 -39.60
N GLN A 223 6.28 -14.67 -40.76
CA GLN A 223 7.08 -13.84 -41.65
C GLN A 223 6.15 -13.04 -42.59
N ALA A 224 5.53 -11.99 -42.07
CA ALA A 224 4.43 -11.25 -42.70
C ALA A 224 4.48 -9.74 -42.39
N ASN A 225 3.57 -8.97 -43.01
CA ASN A 225 3.30 -7.58 -42.66
C ASN A 225 1.79 -7.38 -42.42
N PRO A 226 1.35 -7.19 -41.16
CA PRO A 226 2.17 -7.21 -39.95
C PRO A 226 2.62 -8.63 -39.58
N GLY A 227 3.76 -8.77 -38.90
CA GLY A 227 4.16 -10.05 -38.30
C GLY A 227 3.23 -10.40 -37.13
N ILE A 228 2.83 -11.67 -37.00
CA ILE A 228 1.95 -12.16 -35.93
C ILE A 228 2.77 -13.01 -34.97
N VAL A 229 2.80 -12.58 -33.71
CA VAL A 229 3.42 -13.33 -32.61
C VAL A 229 2.33 -14.15 -31.92
N THR A 230 2.54 -15.46 -31.86
CA THR A 230 1.67 -16.39 -31.13
C THR A 230 2.34 -16.75 -29.81
N CYS A 231 1.59 -16.61 -28.71
CA CYS A 231 2.05 -16.95 -27.35
C CYS A 231 2.01 -18.46 -27.12
N LEU A 232 2.83 -18.95 -26.21
CA LEU A 232 2.79 -20.35 -25.78
C LEU A 232 1.41 -20.71 -25.18
N GLU A 233 0.91 -21.90 -25.52
CA GLU A 233 -0.43 -22.38 -25.14
C GLU A 233 -0.69 -22.34 -23.61
N ASN A 234 -1.96 -22.15 -23.23
CA ASN A 234 -2.52 -22.16 -21.87
C ASN A 234 -2.32 -20.91 -20.99
N ARG A 235 -1.73 -19.82 -21.48
CA ARG A 235 -1.68 -18.54 -20.75
C ARG A 235 -2.00 -17.36 -21.66
N PRO A 236 -3.12 -16.63 -21.43
CA PRO A 236 -3.38 -15.41 -22.19
C PRO A 236 -2.33 -14.34 -21.83
N HIS A 237 -1.88 -13.57 -22.81
CA HIS A 237 -0.83 -12.57 -22.59
C HIS A 237 -1.31 -11.35 -21.80
N LYS A 238 -2.63 -11.09 -21.77
CA LYS A 238 -3.27 -9.97 -21.04
C LYS A 238 -2.62 -8.60 -21.37
N LEU A 239 -2.25 -8.40 -22.63
CA LEU A 239 -1.70 -7.14 -23.13
C LEU A 239 -2.83 -6.30 -23.72
N GLU A 240 -2.55 -5.01 -23.93
CA GLU A 240 -3.46 -4.07 -24.58
C GLU A 240 -2.81 -3.47 -25.82
N THR A 241 -3.62 -3.16 -26.83
CA THR A 241 -3.14 -2.51 -28.06
C THR A 241 -2.46 -1.19 -27.75
N GLY A 242 -1.32 -0.93 -28.39
CA GLY A 242 -0.51 0.27 -28.21
C GLY A 242 0.63 0.12 -27.21
N GLN A 243 0.69 -0.99 -26.47
CA GLN A 243 1.81 -1.31 -25.56
C GLN A 243 3.08 -1.67 -26.35
N PHE A 244 4.23 -1.50 -25.70
CA PHE A 244 5.54 -1.82 -26.28
C PHE A 244 6.14 -3.06 -25.60
N LEU A 245 6.75 -3.94 -26.39
CA LEU A 245 7.45 -5.13 -25.91
C LEU A 245 8.89 -5.15 -26.44
N THR A 246 9.84 -5.58 -25.60
CA THR A 246 11.20 -5.93 -26.01
C THR A 246 11.35 -7.43 -26.14
N PHE A 247 12.04 -7.91 -27.17
CA PHE A 247 12.20 -9.33 -27.43
C PHE A 247 13.60 -9.84 -27.08
N ARG A 248 13.69 -11.09 -26.61
CA ARG A 248 14.97 -11.79 -26.36
C ARG A 248 14.83 -13.28 -26.62
N GLU A 249 15.96 -13.97 -26.78
CA GLU A 249 16.03 -15.44 -26.93
C GLU A 249 15.25 -16.00 -28.15
N ILE A 250 15.00 -15.19 -29.18
CA ILE A 250 14.40 -15.65 -30.45
C ILE A 250 15.49 -16.29 -31.31
N ASN A 251 15.28 -17.55 -31.72
CA ASN A 251 16.10 -18.24 -32.71
C ASN A 251 15.37 -18.24 -34.07
N GLY A 252 16.10 -18.03 -35.17
CA GLY A 252 15.50 -17.67 -36.45
C GLY A 252 15.51 -16.16 -36.64
N MET A 253 14.38 -15.46 -36.44
CA MET A 253 14.23 -14.00 -36.52
C MET A 253 15.09 -13.20 -35.50
N THR A 254 16.41 -13.33 -35.54
CA THR A 254 17.35 -12.79 -34.54
C THR A 254 17.38 -11.26 -34.50
N GLY A 255 17.04 -10.59 -35.61
CA GLY A 255 16.91 -9.14 -35.67
C GLY A 255 15.83 -8.56 -34.75
N LEU A 256 14.91 -9.38 -34.24
CA LEU A 256 13.96 -8.95 -33.21
C LEU A 256 14.59 -8.85 -31.82
N ASN A 257 15.66 -9.61 -31.54
CA ASN A 257 16.29 -9.62 -30.21
C ASN A 257 16.87 -8.25 -29.86
N GLY A 258 16.50 -7.70 -28.70
CA GLY A 258 16.84 -6.35 -28.28
C GLY A 258 15.99 -5.25 -28.92
N SER A 259 15.17 -5.56 -29.93
CA SER A 259 14.27 -4.58 -30.53
C SER A 259 13.04 -4.35 -29.64
N THR A 260 12.50 -3.13 -29.69
CA THR A 260 11.24 -2.75 -29.02
C THR A 260 10.18 -2.51 -30.08
N GLN A 261 9.04 -3.20 -30.00
CA GLN A 261 7.95 -3.12 -30.97
C GLN A 261 6.66 -2.68 -30.27
N GLN A 262 5.90 -1.79 -30.93
CA GLN A 262 4.52 -1.52 -30.54
C GLN A 262 3.63 -2.67 -31.01
N ILE A 263 2.68 -3.09 -30.18
CA ILE A 263 1.83 -4.24 -30.45
C ILE A 263 0.38 -3.86 -30.70
N THR A 264 -0.31 -4.65 -31.51
CA THR A 264 -1.78 -4.64 -31.63
C THR A 264 -2.32 -6.01 -31.26
N VAL A 265 -3.23 -6.07 -30.30
CA VAL A 265 -3.82 -7.34 -29.84
C VAL A 265 -4.71 -7.93 -30.93
N VAL A 266 -4.47 -9.19 -31.28
CA VAL A 266 -5.25 -9.93 -32.29
C VAL A 266 -6.21 -10.91 -31.60
N SER A 267 -5.75 -11.59 -30.55
CA SER A 267 -6.53 -12.50 -29.70
C SER A 267 -5.93 -12.54 -28.31
N PRO A 268 -6.52 -13.23 -27.31
CA PRO A 268 -5.89 -13.40 -25.99
C PRO A 268 -4.52 -14.13 -26.03
N PHE A 269 -4.18 -14.78 -27.14
CA PHE A 269 -2.97 -15.58 -27.32
C PHE A 269 -2.09 -15.09 -28.47
N SER A 270 -2.42 -13.98 -29.10
CA SER A 270 -1.63 -13.45 -30.22
C SER A 270 -1.75 -11.95 -30.37
N PHE A 271 -0.66 -11.34 -30.84
CA PHE A 271 -0.59 -9.93 -31.15
C PHE A 271 0.27 -9.72 -32.38
N SER A 272 0.01 -8.64 -33.10
CA SER A 272 0.80 -8.25 -34.26
C SER A 272 1.88 -7.24 -33.88
N ILE A 273 2.99 -7.29 -34.63
CA ILE A 273 4.13 -6.38 -34.59
C ILE A 273 4.37 -5.78 -35.99
N GLY A 274 5.45 -5.02 -36.17
CA GLY A 274 5.84 -4.45 -37.46
C GLY A 274 6.10 -5.47 -38.57
N ASP A 275 6.66 -5.00 -39.69
CA ASP A 275 7.01 -5.84 -40.83
C ASP A 275 8.14 -6.82 -40.46
N THR A 276 7.91 -8.11 -40.70
CA THR A 276 8.88 -9.18 -40.43
C THR A 276 9.31 -9.92 -41.70
N ARG A 277 8.86 -9.48 -42.88
CA ARG A 277 9.12 -10.18 -44.16
C ARG A 277 10.60 -10.29 -44.50
N GLU A 278 11.37 -9.26 -44.16
CA GLU A 278 12.82 -9.18 -44.43
C GLU A 278 13.68 -9.90 -43.39
N LEU A 279 13.08 -10.43 -42.32
CA LEU A 279 13.80 -11.19 -41.30
C LEU A 279 13.98 -12.65 -41.72
N GLU A 280 14.96 -13.33 -41.13
CA GLU A 280 15.12 -14.78 -41.27
C GLU A 280 13.87 -15.52 -40.75
N PRO A 281 13.51 -16.70 -41.28
CA PRO A 281 12.36 -17.46 -40.78
C PRO A 281 12.50 -17.77 -39.28
N TYR A 282 11.40 -17.64 -38.53
CA TYR A 282 11.36 -18.06 -37.13
C TYR A 282 11.66 -19.56 -36.99
N LEU A 283 12.47 -19.92 -36.00
CA LEU A 283 12.79 -21.32 -35.70
C LEU A 283 12.12 -21.79 -34.41
N HIS A 284 12.49 -21.20 -33.27
CA HIS A 284 11.93 -21.55 -31.96
C HIS A 284 12.35 -20.55 -30.86
N GLY A 285 11.72 -20.67 -29.70
CA GLY A 285 12.03 -19.86 -28.52
C GLY A 285 11.49 -18.44 -28.61
N GLY A 286 12.03 -17.56 -27.79
CA GLY A 286 11.61 -16.16 -27.70
C GLY A 286 10.83 -15.84 -26.44
N ILE A 287 11.14 -14.68 -25.88
CA ILE A 287 10.43 -14.05 -24.77
C ILE A 287 10.17 -12.61 -25.17
N ALA A 288 8.92 -12.18 -25.04
CA ALA A 288 8.55 -10.78 -25.13
C ALA A 288 8.36 -10.23 -23.71
N VAL A 289 9.01 -9.11 -23.39
CA VAL A 289 8.94 -8.45 -22.08
C VAL A 289 8.29 -7.10 -22.26
N GLN A 290 7.25 -6.81 -21.49
CA GLN A 290 6.57 -5.53 -21.54
C GLN A 290 7.50 -4.37 -21.17
N VAL A 291 7.46 -3.30 -21.95
CA VAL A 291 8.16 -2.05 -21.64
C VAL A 291 7.16 -1.05 -21.08
N LYS A 292 7.44 -0.53 -19.89
CA LYS A 292 6.69 0.57 -19.29
C LYS A 292 7.13 1.86 -19.96
N THR A 293 6.23 2.46 -20.73
CA THR A 293 6.45 3.76 -21.36
C THR A 293 5.97 4.88 -20.43
N PRO A 294 6.78 5.92 -20.18
CA PRO A 294 6.34 7.08 -19.42
C PRO A 294 5.09 7.70 -20.05
N LYS A 295 4.18 8.18 -19.21
CA LYS A 295 2.96 8.88 -19.62
C LYS A 295 2.93 10.25 -19.00
N THR A 296 2.71 11.27 -19.82
CA THR A 296 2.50 12.65 -19.35
C THR A 296 1.03 12.87 -19.03
N PHE A 297 0.76 13.39 -17.84
CA PHE A 297 -0.54 13.87 -17.40
C PHE A 297 -0.54 15.40 -17.40
N CYS A 298 -1.66 16.01 -17.78
CA CYS A 298 -1.84 17.45 -17.83
C CYS A 298 -2.93 17.87 -16.85
N PHE A 299 -2.64 18.87 -16.03
CA PHE A 299 -3.55 19.39 -15.01
C PHE A 299 -3.94 20.84 -15.31
N GLU A 300 -5.19 21.16 -15.02
CA GLU A 300 -5.71 22.52 -15.17
C GLU A 300 -5.65 23.26 -13.83
N PRO A 301 -5.51 24.60 -13.85
CA PRO A 301 -5.55 25.39 -12.63
C PRO A 301 -6.88 25.23 -11.88
N LEU A 302 -6.83 25.35 -10.56
CA LEU A 302 -8.01 25.28 -9.68
C LEU A 302 -9.10 26.29 -10.10
N GLU A 303 -8.72 27.51 -10.50
CA GLU A 303 -9.65 28.54 -11.01
C GLU A 303 -10.51 28.04 -12.19
N LYS A 304 -9.92 27.23 -13.08
CA LYS A 304 -10.64 26.67 -14.24
C LYS A 304 -11.50 25.48 -13.82
N GLN A 305 -10.98 24.64 -12.94
CA GLN A 305 -11.63 23.40 -12.49
C GLN A 305 -12.78 23.60 -11.50
N ILE A 306 -12.90 24.79 -10.91
CA ILE A 306 -14.10 25.21 -10.18
C ILE A 306 -15.28 25.46 -11.14
N LYS A 307 -15.00 25.80 -12.41
CA LYS A 307 -16.03 26.09 -13.43
C LYS A 307 -16.30 24.91 -14.35
N HIS A 308 -15.27 24.11 -14.61
CA HIS A 308 -15.28 22.96 -15.52
C HIS A 308 -14.63 21.74 -14.83
N PRO A 309 -15.31 21.14 -13.84
CA PRO A 309 -14.69 20.13 -12.98
C PRO A 309 -14.52 18.79 -13.69
N LYS A 310 -13.31 18.25 -13.64
CA LYS A 310 -13.05 16.85 -14.00
C LYS A 310 -13.10 15.97 -12.75
N CYS A 311 -14.29 15.43 -12.48
CA CYS A 311 -14.55 14.55 -11.33
C CYS A 311 -14.27 13.07 -11.65
N LEU A 312 -13.56 12.39 -10.75
CA LEU A 312 -13.48 10.93 -10.76
C LEU A 312 -14.80 10.35 -10.21
N ILE A 313 -15.40 9.42 -10.95
CA ILE A 313 -16.54 8.64 -10.47
C ILE A 313 -16.01 7.53 -9.57
N ALA A 314 -16.16 7.71 -8.26
CA ALA A 314 -15.76 6.71 -7.25
C ALA A 314 -16.80 5.60 -7.08
N ASP A 315 -18.08 5.95 -7.16
CA ASP A 315 -19.21 5.02 -7.10
C ASP A 315 -20.00 5.08 -8.41
N PHE A 316 -19.93 4.00 -9.19
CA PHE A 316 -20.62 3.90 -10.47
C PHE A 316 -22.14 3.72 -10.32
N SER A 317 -22.67 3.48 -9.12
CA SER A 317 -24.11 3.46 -8.85
C SER A 317 -24.71 4.87 -8.74
N LYS A 318 -23.88 5.89 -8.50
CA LYS A 318 -24.25 7.31 -8.37
C LYS A 318 -23.37 8.20 -9.27
N PRO A 319 -23.35 8.01 -10.61
CA PRO A 319 -22.39 8.69 -11.49
C PRO A 319 -22.56 10.22 -11.57
N GLU A 320 -23.73 10.75 -11.25
CA GLU A 320 -24.04 12.19 -11.23
C GLU A 320 -23.58 12.87 -9.93
N ALA A 321 -23.52 12.12 -8.83
CA ALA A 321 -23.26 12.65 -7.49
C ALA A 321 -21.97 13.49 -7.38
N PRO A 322 -20.82 13.14 -8.00
CA PRO A 322 -19.62 13.97 -7.91
C PRO A 322 -19.83 15.41 -8.37
N LEU A 323 -20.62 15.63 -9.42
CA LEU A 323 -20.88 16.97 -9.96
C LEU A 323 -21.92 17.74 -9.12
N GLU A 324 -22.92 17.04 -8.59
CA GLU A 324 -23.90 17.61 -7.65
C GLU A 324 -23.22 18.06 -6.34
N ILE A 325 -22.32 17.22 -5.80
CA ILE A 325 -21.54 17.53 -4.60
C ILE A 325 -20.56 18.68 -4.88
N HIS A 326 -19.96 18.74 -6.07
CA HIS A 326 -19.11 19.87 -6.47
C HIS A 326 -19.87 21.20 -6.36
N SER A 327 -21.05 21.29 -6.99
CA SER A 327 -21.96 22.45 -6.90
C SER A 327 -22.30 22.81 -5.45
N ALA A 328 -22.69 21.81 -4.64
CA ALA A 328 -23.06 22.01 -3.24
C ALA A 328 -21.89 22.51 -2.37
N MET A 329 -20.67 22.00 -2.62
CA MET A 329 -19.46 22.43 -1.92
C MET A 329 -19.06 23.86 -2.26
N LEU A 330 -19.19 24.27 -3.53
CA LEU A 330 -18.99 25.66 -3.92
C LEU A 330 -20.02 26.59 -3.28
N ALA A 331 -21.27 26.14 -3.15
CA ALA A 331 -22.30 26.86 -2.41
C ALA A 331 -21.93 27.02 -0.94
N LEU A 332 -21.32 25.99 -0.34
CA LEU A 332 -20.84 26.04 1.04
C LEU A 332 -19.68 27.04 1.21
N ASP A 333 -18.73 27.09 0.26
CA ASP A 333 -17.68 28.09 0.26
C ASP A 333 -18.26 29.51 0.15
N GLN A 334 -19.20 29.74 -0.78
CA GLN A 334 -19.88 31.03 -0.95
C GLN A 334 -20.68 31.43 0.30
N PHE A 335 -21.35 30.47 0.94
CA PHE A 335 -22.06 30.71 2.20
C PHE A 335 -21.08 31.19 3.28
N GLN A 336 -19.93 30.53 3.42
CA GLN A 336 -18.91 30.92 4.39
C GLN A 336 -18.34 32.31 4.10
N GLU A 337 -18.18 32.68 2.83
CA GLU A 337 -17.76 34.04 2.46
C GLU A 337 -18.82 35.10 2.81
N ASN A 338 -20.10 34.81 2.54
CA ASN A 338 -21.21 35.73 2.79
C ASN A 338 -21.48 35.94 4.28
N TYR A 339 -21.42 34.87 5.07
CA TYR A 339 -21.85 34.87 6.48
C TYR A 339 -20.70 34.79 7.48
N SER A 340 -19.46 34.59 7.03
CA SER A 340 -18.28 34.39 7.89
C SER A 340 -18.42 33.24 8.90
N ARG A 341 -19.24 32.24 8.57
CA ARG A 341 -19.46 31.02 9.34
C ARG A 341 -19.93 29.89 8.44
N LYS A 342 -19.83 28.65 8.93
CA LYS A 342 -20.53 27.51 8.34
C LYS A 342 -22.04 27.58 8.65
N PRO A 343 -22.90 26.89 7.86
CA PRO A 343 -24.30 26.67 8.21
C PRO A 343 -24.43 26.08 9.62
N ASN A 344 -25.44 26.50 10.38
CA ASN A 344 -25.72 25.97 11.70
C ASN A 344 -26.33 24.57 11.61
N THR A 345 -25.88 23.67 12.47
CA THR A 345 -26.36 22.29 12.51
C THR A 345 -27.88 22.21 12.64
N GLY A 346 -28.52 21.46 11.73
CA GLY A 346 -29.97 21.28 11.67
C GLY A 346 -30.78 22.54 11.36
N CYS A 347 -30.15 23.63 10.89
CA CYS A 347 -30.83 24.90 10.62
C CYS A 347 -31.53 24.88 9.26
N GLN A 348 -32.86 24.96 9.25
CA GLN A 348 -33.63 25.00 8.01
C GLN A 348 -33.37 26.27 7.18
N GLN A 349 -33.23 27.43 7.82
CA GLN A 349 -33.00 28.70 7.11
C GLN A 349 -31.64 28.71 6.39
N ASP A 350 -30.59 28.20 7.05
CA ASP A 350 -29.28 28.09 6.42
C ASP A 350 -29.29 27.04 5.30
N SER A 351 -30.08 25.98 5.43
CA SER A 351 -30.27 24.98 4.36
C SER A 351 -31.00 25.54 3.15
N GLU A 352 -32.05 26.33 3.34
CA GLU A 352 -32.77 27.00 2.26
C GLU A 352 -31.89 28.04 1.57
N GLU A 353 -31.05 28.74 2.32
CA GLU A 353 -30.08 29.68 1.76
C GLU A 353 -28.99 28.97 0.96
N LEU A 354 -28.43 27.87 1.49
CA LEU A 354 -27.44 27.07 0.78
C LEU A 354 -28.01 26.50 -0.52
N LEU A 355 -29.29 26.09 -0.52
CA LEU A 355 -29.99 25.63 -1.72
C LEU A 355 -30.07 26.71 -2.79
N LYS A 356 -30.44 27.95 -2.44
CA LYS A 356 -30.45 29.07 -3.40
C LYS A 356 -29.06 29.32 -4.00
N LEU A 357 -28.02 29.27 -3.16
CA LEU A 357 -26.64 29.43 -3.62
C LEU A 357 -26.24 28.29 -4.57
N ALA A 358 -26.57 27.05 -4.25
CA ALA A 358 -26.30 25.89 -5.11
C ALA A 358 -27.03 25.97 -6.45
N THR A 359 -28.30 26.41 -6.47
CA THR A 359 -29.04 26.69 -7.72
C THR A 359 -28.35 27.77 -8.55
N SER A 360 -27.98 28.90 -7.93
CA SER A 360 -27.28 29.97 -8.65
C SER A 360 -25.93 29.52 -9.18
N ILE A 361 -25.17 28.71 -8.43
CA ILE A 361 -23.86 28.21 -8.86
C ILE A 361 -24.01 27.21 -10.00
N SER A 362 -24.97 26.29 -9.91
CA SER A 362 -25.24 25.34 -10.98
C SER A 362 -25.48 26.04 -12.33
N GLU A 363 -26.25 27.13 -12.34
CA GLU A 363 -26.49 27.95 -13.54
C GLU A 363 -25.21 28.57 -14.13
N THR A 364 -24.16 28.75 -13.31
CA THR A 364 -22.86 29.28 -13.75
C THR A 364 -21.88 28.20 -14.23
N LEU A 365 -22.10 26.94 -13.88
CA LEU A 365 -21.30 25.82 -14.36
C LEU A 365 -21.71 25.50 -15.81
N GLU A 366 -20.75 25.09 -16.64
CA GLU A 366 -21.04 24.78 -18.05
C GLU A 366 -21.92 23.53 -18.17
N GLU A 367 -21.70 22.55 -17.29
CA GLU A 367 -22.43 21.30 -17.24
C GLU A 367 -23.85 21.45 -16.68
N GLN A 368 -24.16 22.58 -16.00
CA GLN A 368 -25.45 22.89 -15.37
C GLN A 368 -26.09 21.70 -14.64
N PRO A 369 -25.40 21.11 -13.64
CA PRO A 369 -25.89 19.93 -12.95
C PRO A 369 -27.23 20.18 -12.26
N GLU A 370 -28.13 19.20 -12.29
CA GLU A 370 -29.35 19.26 -11.49
C GLU A 370 -28.98 19.38 -9.99
N VAL A 371 -29.62 20.30 -9.28
CA VAL A 371 -29.33 20.51 -7.86
C VAL A 371 -30.12 19.51 -7.04
N ASN A 372 -29.41 18.55 -6.46
CA ASN A 372 -29.98 17.58 -5.55
C ASN A 372 -30.26 18.21 -4.17
N TYR A 373 -31.55 18.36 -3.84
CA TYR A 373 -32.01 18.96 -2.59
C TYR A 373 -31.46 18.24 -1.36
N ASP A 374 -31.45 16.90 -1.37
CA ASP A 374 -31.06 16.12 -0.20
C ASP A 374 -29.56 16.24 0.08
N ILE A 375 -28.72 16.26 -0.97
CA ILE A 375 -27.28 16.53 -0.84
C ILE A 375 -27.05 17.89 -0.21
N VAL A 376 -27.66 18.95 -0.75
CA VAL A 376 -27.45 20.32 -0.23
C VAL A 376 -27.95 20.45 1.20
N ARG A 377 -29.11 19.85 1.50
CA ARG A 377 -29.68 19.86 2.85
C ARG A 377 -28.79 19.17 3.85
N TRP A 378 -28.34 17.95 3.56
CA TRP A 378 -27.47 17.19 4.47
C TRP A 378 -26.07 17.80 4.57
N LEU A 379 -25.54 18.39 3.50
CA LEU A 379 -24.31 19.17 3.57
C LEU A 379 -24.49 20.35 4.52
N SER A 380 -25.56 21.13 4.40
CA SER A 380 -25.86 22.25 5.32
C SER A 380 -25.95 21.77 6.77
N TRP A 381 -26.70 20.69 7.02
CA TRP A 381 -26.92 20.18 8.37
C TRP A 381 -25.65 19.64 9.03
N THR A 382 -24.77 19.02 8.25
CA THR A 382 -23.59 18.32 8.78
C THR A 382 -22.28 19.09 8.58
N ALA A 383 -22.27 20.26 7.91
CA ALA A 383 -21.04 20.98 7.53
C ALA A 383 -20.06 21.29 8.67
N GLN A 384 -20.57 21.46 9.91
CA GLN A 384 -19.74 21.68 11.11
C GLN A 384 -19.19 20.39 11.71
N GLY A 385 -19.78 19.25 11.37
CA GLY A 385 -19.36 17.94 11.84
C GLY A 385 -18.09 17.44 11.18
N PHE A 386 -17.61 16.32 11.70
CA PHE A 386 -16.44 15.63 11.20
C PHE A 386 -16.58 14.13 11.46
N LEU A 387 -16.38 13.32 10.43
CA LEU A 387 -16.46 11.86 10.51
C LEU A 387 -15.05 11.23 10.44
N PRO A 388 -14.48 10.72 11.55
CA PRO A 388 -13.11 10.20 11.57
C PRO A 388 -12.83 9.06 10.56
N PRO A 389 -13.74 8.10 10.32
CA PRO A 389 -13.55 7.11 9.26
C PRO A 389 -13.40 7.71 7.86
N LEU A 390 -14.17 8.77 7.54
CA LEU A 390 -14.04 9.48 6.27
C LEU A 390 -12.68 10.18 6.17
N ALA A 391 -12.20 10.75 7.28
CA ALA A 391 -10.85 11.33 7.36
C ALA A 391 -9.75 10.30 7.16
N ALA A 392 -9.91 9.09 7.72
CA ALA A 392 -8.98 7.99 7.48
C ALA A 392 -8.91 7.62 5.99
N ALA A 393 -10.05 7.51 5.32
CA ALA A 393 -10.13 7.20 3.89
C ALA A 393 -9.51 8.31 3.03
N VAL A 394 -10.01 9.55 3.17
CA VAL A 394 -9.56 10.70 2.38
C VAL A 394 -8.10 11.05 2.68
N GLY A 395 -7.69 10.99 3.95
CA GLY A 395 -6.31 11.24 4.37
C GLY A 395 -5.34 10.20 3.81
N GLY A 396 -5.75 8.93 3.73
CA GLY A 396 -5.00 7.88 3.04
C GLY A 396 -4.82 8.16 1.54
N VAL A 397 -5.90 8.53 0.84
CA VAL A 397 -5.84 8.87 -0.59
C VAL A 397 -4.99 10.12 -0.82
N ALA A 398 -5.22 11.21 -0.10
CA ALA A 398 -4.46 12.46 -0.22
C ALA A 398 -2.96 12.23 0.03
N SER A 399 -2.61 11.42 1.04
CA SER A 399 -1.21 11.05 1.29
C SER A 399 -0.61 10.27 0.13
N GLN A 400 -1.35 9.33 -0.44
CA GLN A 400 -0.90 8.61 -1.62
C GLN A 400 -0.70 9.57 -2.80
N GLU A 401 -1.57 10.54 -3.03
CA GLU A 401 -1.40 11.56 -4.07
C GLU A 401 -0.14 12.41 -3.86
N VAL A 402 0.23 12.74 -2.62
CA VAL A 402 1.52 13.39 -2.32
C VAL A 402 2.68 12.48 -2.72
N LEU A 403 2.62 11.18 -2.43
CA LEU A 403 3.68 10.25 -2.82
C LEU A 403 3.79 10.17 -4.35
N LYS A 404 2.66 10.13 -5.06
CA LYS A 404 2.65 10.18 -6.54
C LYS A 404 3.29 11.47 -7.03
N ALA A 405 2.89 12.62 -6.48
CA ALA A 405 3.38 13.95 -6.84
C ALA A 405 4.91 14.08 -6.75
N VAL A 406 5.52 13.52 -5.71
CA VAL A 406 6.97 13.64 -5.48
C VAL A 406 7.79 12.52 -6.14
N THR A 407 7.15 11.45 -6.61
CA THR A 407 7.87 10.29 -7.20
C THR A 407 7.68 10.14 -8.71
N GLY A 408 6.53 10.57 -9.26
CA GLY A 408 6.12 10.22 -10.63
C GLY A 408 5.78 8.73 -10.77
N LYS A 409 5.36 8.08 -9.69
CA LYS A 409 4.90 6.69 -9.68
C LYS A 409 3.38 6.63 -9.44
N PHE A 410 2.71 5.73 -10.16
CA PHE A 410 1.26 5.57 -10.29
C PHE A 410 0.56 6.73 -11.00
N SER A 411 -0.57 6.41 -11.63
CA SER A 411 -1.46 7.42 -12.21
C SER A 411 -2.02 8.31 -11.08
N PRO A 412 -1.85 9.64 -11.17
CA PRO A 412 -2.40 10.56 -10.19
C PRO A 412 -3.91 10.73 -10.38
N LEU A 413 -4.59 11.16 -9.32
CA LEU A 413 -5.94 11.70 -9.44
C LEU A 413 -5.93 12.89 -10.39
N CYS A 414 -6.83 12.90 -11.38
CA CYS A 414 -6.93 13.96 -12.37
C CYS A 414 -8.42 14.33 -12.56
N GLN A 415 -9.01 15.21 -11.73
CA GLN A 415 -8.36 16.16 -10.79
C GLN A 415 -9.13 16.29 -9.47
N TRP A 416 -10.47 16.16 -9.50
CA TRP A 416 -11.34 16.13 -8.33
C TRP A 416 -11.78 14.71 -7.95
N LEU A 417 -11.87 14.46 -6.65
CA LEU A 417 -12.48 13.27 -6.06
C LEU A 417 -13.41 13.70 -4.92
N TYR A 418 -14.62 13.16 -4.94
CA TYR A 418 -15.61 13.31 -3.87
C TYR A 418 -15.86 11.94 -3.26
N ILE A 419 -15.75 11.85 -1.93
CA ILE A 419 -16.12 10.67 -1.15
C ILE A 419 -17.13 11.14 -0.10
N GLU A 420 -18.20 10.37 0.07
CA GLU A 420 -19.34 10.72 0.91
C GLU A 420 -19.81 9.53 1.75
N ALA A 421 -20.60 9.80 2.78
CA ALA A 421 -21.22 8.81 3.65
C ALA A 421 -22.69 9.13 3.97
N ALA A 422 -23.43 9.59 2.95
CA ALA A 422 -24.85 9.97 2.98
C ALA A 422 -25.77 8.83 3.39
N ASP A 423 -25.43 7.58 3.06
CA ASP A 423 -26.19 6.40 3.48
C ASP A 423 -26.39 6.35 5.01
N ILE A 424 -25.47 6.93 5.80
CA ILE A 424 -25.60 7.05 7.25
C ILE A 424 -26.83 7.89 7.61
N VAL A 425 -27.00 9.06 7.01
CA VAL A 425 -28.09 9.98 7.34
C VAL A 425 -29.41 9.59 6.68
N GLU A 426 -29.36 8.92 5.52
CA GLU A 426 -30.55 8.31 4.91
C GLU A 426 -31.18 7.25 5.82
N SER A 427 -30.34 6.47 6.53
CA SER A 427 -30.80 5.46 7.49
C SER A 427 -31.48 6.04 8.74
N LEU A 428 -31.28 7.33 9.03
CA LEU A 428 -31.91 8.01 10.18
C LEU A 428 -33.36 8.42 9.92
N GLY A 429 -33.81 8.40 8.66
CA GLY A 429 -35.16 8.82 8.28
C GLY A 429 -35.39 10.33 8.51
N LYS A 430 -36.21 10.68 9.51
CA LYS A 430 -36.53 12.08 9.86
C LYS A 430 -36.08 12.38 11.29
N PRO A 431 -34.77 12.53 11.52
CA PRO A 431 -34.26 12.77 12.86
C PRO A 431 -34.65 14.16 13.37
N GLU A 432 -34.85 14.28 14.68
CA GLU A 432 -35.09 15.56 15.35
C GLU A 432 -33.80 16.39 15.39
N ARG A 433 -33.92 17.72 15.37
CA ARG A 433 -32.76 18.63 15.34
C ARG A 433 -31.90 18.48 16.60
N GLU A 434 -32.54 18.21 17.72
CA GLU A 434 -31.96 18.07 19.05
C GLU A 434 -30.90 16.97 19.12
N GLU A 435 -30.99 15.96 18.25
CA GLU A 435 -30.02 14.86 18.12
C GLU A 435 -28.63 15.37 17.73
N PHE A 436 -28.55 16.46 16.97
CA PHE A 436 -27.28 16.92 16.38
C PHE A 436 -26.65 18.09 17.14
N LEU A 437 -27.32 18.61 18.18
CA LEU A 437 -26.83 19.79 18.90
C LEU A 437 -25.58 19.47 19.74
N PRO A 438 -24.62 20.42 19.82
CA PRO A 438 -23.40 20.22 20.60
C PRO A 438 -23.68 20.16 22.10
N ARG A 439 -22.80 19.44 22.82
CA ARG A 439 -22.80 19.22 24.27
C ARG A 439 -21.54 19.78 24.95
N GLY A 440 -20.58 20.30 24.18
CA GLY A 440 -19.29 20.77 24.69
C GLY A 440 -18.33 19.62 25.01
N ASP A 441 -18.52 18.45 24.39
CA ASP A 441 -17.70 17.26 24.60
C ASP A 441 -16.89 16.91 23.34
N ARG A 442 -16.01 15.91 23.47
CA ARG A 442 -15.16 15.45 22.37
C ARG A 442 -15.94 14.87 21.19
N TYR A 443 -17.22 14.51 21.36
CA TYR A 443 -18.03 13.85 20.34
C TYR A 443 -18.93 14.83 19.58
N ASP A 444 -18.83 16.14 19.84
CA ASP A 444 -19.65 17.16 19.16
C ASP A 444 -19.54 17.11 17.63
N ALA A 445 -18.33 16.96 17.10
CA ALA A 445 -18.12 16.88 15.66
C ALA A 445 -18.74 15.61 15.05
N LEU A 446 -18.69 14.48 15.76
CA LEU A 446 -19.33 13.23 15.33
C LEU A 446 -20.86 13.33 15.42
N ARG A 447 -21.37 13.89 16.52
CA ARG A 447 -22.80 14.07 16.78
C ARG A 447 -23.46 14.96 15.73
N ALA A 448 -22.77 15.99 15.25
CA ALA A 448 -23.24 16.81 14.15
C ALA A 448 -23.38 16.03 12.81
N CYS A 449 -22.73 14.88 12.67
CA CYS A 449 -22.85 13.99 11.50
C CYS A 449 -23.95 12.94 11.67
N ILE A 450 -24.02 12.28 12.84
CA ILE A 450 -24.78 11.03 13.02
C ILE A 450 -25.89 11.09 14.07
N GLY A 451 -25.97 12.18 14.84
CA GLY A 451 -26.91 12.33 15.95
C GLY A 451 -26.49 11.60 17.24
N ASP A 452 -27.02 12.05 18.38
CA ASP A 452 -26.66 11.57 19.70
C ASP A 452 -27.08 10.11 19.93
N THR A 453 -28.23 9.70 19.39
CA THR A 453 -28.69 8.30 19.48
C THR A 453 -27.67 7.33 18.87
N LEU A 454 -27.09 7.63 17.71
CA LEU A 454 -26.07 6.77 17.12
C LEU A 454 -24.74 6.84 17.88
N CYS A 455 -24.35 8.01 18.37
CA CYS A 455 -23.19 8.13 19.28
C CYS A 455 -23.34 7.20 20.49
N GLN A 456 -24.49 7.23 21.18
CA GLN A 456 -24.76 6.37 22.34
C GLN A 456 -24.77 4.88 21.95
N LYS A 457 -25.28 4.52 20.76
CA LYS A 457 -25.21 3.13 20.28
C LYS A 457 -23.76 2.68 20.11
N LEU A 458 -22.91 3.48 19.47
CA LEU A 458 -21.48 3.19 19.30
C LEU A 458 -20.80 2.97 20.66
N GLN A 459 -21.06 3.86 21.62
CA GLN A 459 -20.51 3.76 22.98
C GLN A 459 -20.84 2.44 23.68
N ASN A 460 -22.02 1.88 23.42
CA ASN A 460 -22.49 0.65 24.05
C ASN A 460 -22.17 -0.63 23.26
N LEU A 461 -21.39 -0.56 22.18
CA LEU A 461 -21.01 -1.73 21.38
C LEU A 461 -19.98 -2.61 22.09
N ASN A 462 -20.20 -3.92 22.03
CA ASN A 462 -19.21 -4.96 22.27
C ASN A 462 -18.62 -5.40 20.93
N ILE A 463 -17.33 -5.14 20.70
CA ILE A 463 -16.64 -5.51 19.46
C ILE A 463 -15.58 -6.56 19.76
N PHE A 464 -15.48 -7.56 18.90
CA PHE A 464 -14.33 -8.46 18.85
C PHE A 464 -13.48 -8.19 17.60
N LEU A 465 -12.29 -7.63 17.80
CA LEU A 465 -11.30 -7.36 16.75
C LEU A 465 -10.26 -8.47 16.70
N VAL A 466 -10.20 -9.16 15.56
CA VAL A 466 -9.26 -10.26 15.31
C VAL A 466 -8.09 -9.76 14.47
N GLY A 467 -6.96 -9.49 15.12
CA GLY A 467 -5.73 -8.95 14.52
C GLY A 467 -5.49 -7.47 14.88
N CYS A 468 -4.24 -7.15 15.24
CA CYS A 468 -3.73 -5.81 15.55
C CYS A 468 -2.64 -5.37 14.58
N GLY A 469 -2.68 -5.88 13.35
CA GLY A 469 -1.78 -5.47 12.28
C GLY A 469 -2.05 -4.05 11.78
N ALA A 470 -1.74 -3.78 10.50
CA ALA A 470 -1.93 -2.45 9.91
C ALA A 470 -3.41 -2.01 10.00
N ILE A 471 -4.32 -2.86 9.52
CA ILE A 471 -5.77 -2.63 9.58
C ILE A 471 -6.22 -2.50 11.04
N GLY A 472 -5.77 -3.40 11.93
CA GLY A 472 -6.18 -3.41 13.34
C GLY A 472 -5.79 -2.12 14.08
N CYS A 473 -4.61 -1.57 13.82
CA CYS A 473 -4.19 -0.27 14.38
C CYS A 473 -5.11 0.87 13.92
N GLU A 474 -5.47 0.90 12.64
CA GLU A 474 -6.39 1.91 12.09
C GLU A 474 -7.81 1.75 12.63
N MET A 475 -8.28 0.51 12.83
CA MET A 475 -9.58 0.23 13.45
C MET A 475 -9.62 0.70 14.90
N LEU A 476 -8.63 0.36 15.71
CA LEU A 476 -8.56 0.80 17.12
C LEU A 476 -8.50 2.32 17.26
N LYS A 477 -7.75 3.01 16.39
CA LYS A 477 -7.76 4.47 16.30
C LYS A 477 -9.19 4.99 16.05
N ASN A 478 -9.87 4.47 15.05
CA ASN A 478 -11.24 4.88 14.72
C ASN A 478 -12.21 4.56 15.86
N PHE A 479 -12.09 3.42 16.54
CA PHE A 479 -12.93 3.09 17.71
C PHE A 479 -12.75 4.11 18.83
N ALA A 480 -11.51 4.53 19.11
CA ALA A 480 -11.23 5.55 20.11
C ALA A 480 -11.88 6.90 19.75
N LEU A 481 -11.79 7.33 18.49
CA LEU A 481 -12.37 8.59 18.02
C LEU A 481 -13.91 8.55 17.94
N LEU A 482 -14.47 7.41 17.57
CA LEU A 482 -15.92 7.17 17.53
C LEU A 482 -16.53 6.94 18.93
N GLY A 483 -15.70 6.77 19.95
CA GLY A 483 -16.15 6.48 21.32
C GLY A 483 -16.73 5.08 21.49
N VAL A 484 -16.41 4.13 20.61
CA VAL A 484 -16.88 2.75 20.68
C VAL A 484 -16.53 2.13 22.03
N GLY A 485 -17.43 1.41 22.69
CA GLY A 485 -17.10 0.69 23.93
C GLY A 485 -16.78 1.59 25.14
N THR A 486 -17.11 2.89 25.09
CA THR A 486 -16.92 3.84 26.20
C THR A 486 -18.15 3.97 27.11
N GLY A 487 -19.26 3.31 26.76
CA GLY A 487 -20.52 3.36 27.50
C GLY A 487 -20.34 2.92 28.95
N LYS A 488 -21.03 3.58 29.88
CA LYS A 488 -20.81 3.35 31.33
C LYS A 488 -21.23 1.95 31.75
N GLU A 489 -22.40 1.50 31.30
CA GLU A 489 -23.03 0.24 31.68
C GLU A 489 -22.69 -0.92 30.73
N LYS A 490 -22.63 -0.66 29.42
CA LYS A 490 -22.31 -1.62 28.36
C LYS A 490 -21.21 -1.03 27.47
N GLY A 491 -20.45 -1.89 26.81
CA GLY A 491 -19.43 -1.50 25.85
C GLY A 491 -18.06 -2.11 26.20
N MET A 492 -17.43 -2.74 25.21
CA MET A 492 -16.11 -3.37 25.35
C MET A 492 -15.50 -3.61 23.98
N VAL A 493 -14.21 -3.34 23.82
CA VAL A 493 -13.43 -3.78 22.67
C VAL A 493 -12.54 -4.94 23.10
N THR A 494 -12.92 -6.16 22.73
CA THR A 494 -12.03 -7.31 22.88
C THR A 494 -11.12 -7.40 21.66
N VAL A 495 -9.82 -7.54 21.86
CA VAL A 495 -8.85 -7.57 20.78
C VAL A 495 -7.86 -8.71 20.97
N THR A 496 -7.51 -9.43 19.90
CA THR A 496 -6.54 -10.53 19.98
C THR A 496 -5.56 -10.52 18.83
N ASP A 497 -4.28 -10.71 19.15
CA ASP A 497 -3.20 -10.88 18.19
C ASP A 497 -2.05 -11.66 18.86
N PRO A 498 -1.64 -12.84 18.34
CA PRO A 498 -0.59 -13.64 18.94
C PRO A 498 0.83 -13.13 18.62
N ASP A 499 0.98 -12.18 17.71
CA ASP A 499 2.29 -11.77 17.21
C ASP A 499 2.99 -10.76 18.12
N LEU A 500 4.31 -10.73 17.99
CA LEU A 500 5.17 -9.68 18.54
C LEU A 500 5.42 -8.59 17.50
N ILE A 501 5.76 -7.40 17.97
CA ILE A 501 6.09 -6.26 17.12
C ILE A 501 7.48 -6.43 16.52
N GLU A 502 7.57 -6.27 15.20
CA GLU A 502 8.82 -6.26 14.43
C GLU A 502 9.15 -4.87 13.87
N LYS A 503 10.42 -4.62 13.55
CA LYS A 503 10.86 -3.35 12.94
C LYS A 503 10.11 -3.04 11.64
N SER A 504 9.88 -4.06 10.81
CA SER A 504 9.15 -3.95 9.53
C SER A 504 7.67 -3.58 9.68
N ASN A 505 7.13 -3.60 10.90
CA ASN A 505 5.74 -3.25 11.18
C ASN A 505 5.56 -1.74 11.34
N LEU A 506 6.59 -1.04 11.82
CA LEU A 506 6.51 0.35 12.24
C LEU A 506 6.16 1.32 11.10
N ASN A 507 6.42 0.95 9.85
CA ASN A 507 6.10 1.78 8.68
C ASN A 507 4.60 1.85 8.35
N ARG A 508 3.74 1.05 9.01
CA ARG A 508 2.29 1.02 8.76
C ARG A 508 1.42 0.69 9.98
N GLN A 509 2.02 0.31 11.10
CA GLN A 509 1.34 0.02 12.37
C GLN A 509 1.67 1.13 13.36
N PHE A 510 1.06 2.29 13.15
CA PHE A 510 1.47 3.57 13.76
C PHE A 510 1.23 3.66 15.27
N LEU A 511 0.47 2.73 15.87
CA LEU A 511 0.33 2.62 17.33
C LEU A 511 1.62 2.12 17.99
N PHE A 512 2.55 1.56 17.20
CA PHE A 512 3.81 1.03 17.69
C PHE A 512 4.96 2.04 17.53
N ARG A 513 6.02 1.82 18.30
CA ARG A 513 7.23 2.67 18.34
C ARG A 513 8.46 1.76 18.37
N PRO A 514 9.67 2.26 18.04
CA PRO A 514 10.88 1.46 18.08
C PRO A 514 11.13 0.75 19.43
N HIS A 515 10.79 1.40 20.55
CA HIS A 515 10.93 0.81 21.89
C HIS A 515 9.89 -0.28 22.23
N HIS A 516 8.91 -0.53 21.34
CA HIS A 516 7.92 -1.59 21.47
C HIS A 516 8.32 -2.89 20.74
N ILE A 517 9.45 -2.91 20.01
CA ILE A 517 9.91 -4.12 19.30
C ILE A 517 10.04 -5.29 20.30
N GLN A 518 9.60 -6.49 19.88
CA GLN A 518 9.46 -7.71 20.69
C GLN A 518 8.38 -7.67 21.79
N LYS A 519 7.60 -6.60 21.93
CA LYS A 519 6.40 -6.61 22.79
C LYS A 519 5.20 -7.18 22.02
N PRO A 520 4.19 -7.73 22.73
CA PRO A 520 3.00 -8.25 22.09
C PRO A 520 2.16 -7.14 21.43
N LYS A 521 1.66 -7.39 20.22
CA LYS A 521 0.92 -6.40 19.44
C LYS A 521 -0.38 -5.97 20.12
N SER A 522 -1.19 -6.91 20.58
CA SER A 522 -2.52 -6.60 21.15
C SER A 522 -2.43 -5.76 22.42
N TYR A 523 -1.59 -6.13 23.39
CA TYR A 523 -1.39 -5.33 24.61
C TYR A 523 -0.85 -3.93 24.31
N THR A 524 0.18 -3.84 23.45
CA THR A 524 0.77 -2.54 23.10
C THR A 524 -0.23 -1.66 22.34
N ALA A 525 -1.03 -2.25 21.45
CA ALA A 525 -2.05 -1.53 20.70
C ALA A 525 -3.14 -1.01 21.65
N ALA A 526 -3.63 -1.85 22.56
CA ALA A 526 -4.60 -1.45 23.58
C ALA A 526 -4.08 -0.26 24.42
N ASP A 527 -2.86 -0.35 24.95
CA ASP A 527 -2.23 0.74 25.72
C ASP A 527 -2.10 2.04 24.91
N ALA A 528 -1.72 1.93 23.63
CA ALA A 528 -1.61 3.10 22.76
C ALA A 528 -2.99 3.72 22.45
N THR A 529 -4.02 2.89 22.25
CA THR A 529 -5.38 3.35 21.99
C THR A 529 -6.01 4.02 23.21
N LEU A 530 -5.72 3.53 24.42
CA LEU A 530 -6.16 4.18 25.67
C LEU A 530 -5.57 5.58 25.85
N LYS A 531 -4.42 5.88 25.25
CA LYS A 531 -3.87 7.25 25.22
C LYS A 531 -4.64 8.19 24.27
N ILE A 532 -5.29 7.63 23.24
CA ILE A 532 -6.17 8.40 22.33
C ILE A 532 -7.48 8.69 23.05
N ASN A 533 -8.08 7.67 23.70
CA ASN A 533 -9.30 7.83 24.47
C ASN A 533 -9.26 7.02 25.78
N PRO A 534 -9.01 7.69 26.93
CA PRO A 534 -8.95 7.02 28.24
C PRO A 534 -10.28 6.42 28.70
N GLN A 535 -11.41 6.79 28.09
CA GLN A 535 -12.73 6.25 28.46
C GLN A 535 -13.00 4.89 27.80
N LEU A 536 -12.18 4.47 26.86
CA LEU A 536 -12.33 3.23 26.12
C LEU A 536 -12.10 2.03 27.03
N LYS A 537 -12.94 1.00 26.92
CA LYS A 537 -12.77 -0.28 27.61
C LYS A 537 -12.20 -1.30 26.61
N ILE A 538 -10.97 -1.75 26.83
CA ILE A 538 -10.30 -2.72 25.96
C ILE A 538 -9.87 -3.95 26.77
N ASP A 539 -10.19 -5.14 26.27
CA ASP A 539 -9.68 -6.41 26.76
C ASP A 539 -8.76 -7.04 25.70
N ALA A 540 -7.48 -7.20 26.01
CA ALA A 540 -6.45 -7.61 25.05
C ALA A 540 -5.94 -9.03 25.32
N HIS A 541 -5.94 -9.86 24.28
CA HIS A 541 -5.56 -11.26 24.32
C HIS A 541 -4.39 -11.58 23.38
N LEU A 542 -3.71 -12.70 23.63
CA LEU A 542 -2.59 -13.22 22.80
C LEU A 542 -2.94 -14.50 22.06
N ASN A 543 -4.22 -14.83 21.96
CA ASN A 543 -4.65 -16.12 21.44
C ASN A 543 -4.82 -16.04 19.93
N LYS A 544 -4.23 -17.01 19.20
CA LYS A 544 -4.54 -17.21 17.78
C LYS A 544 -5.97 -17.72 17.66
N VAL A 545 -6.83 -17.01 16.93
CA VAL A 545 -8.21 -17.45 16.70
C VAL A 545 -8.21 -18.63 15.75
N CYS A 546 -8.47 -19.82 16.30
CA CYS A 546 -8.50 -21.10 15.59
C CYS A 546 -9.27 -22.14 16.42
N PRO A 547 -9.57 -23.34 15.87
CA PRO A 547 -10.29 -24.39 16.59
C PRO A 547 -9.70 -24.75 17.96
N ALA A 548 -8.36 -24.69 18.11
CA ALA A 548 -7.70 -25.00 19.37
C ALA A 548 -7.98 -23.98 20.50
N THR A 549 -8.52 -22.81 20.17
CA THR A 549 -8.84 -21.73 21.13
C THR A 549 -10.34 -21.56 21.38
N GLU A 550 -11.18 -22.48 20.90
CA GLU A 550 -12.64 -22.45 21.12
C GLU A 550 -13.01 -22.59 22.59
N VAL A 551 -12.12 -23.10 23.45
CA VAL A 551 -12.34 -23.09 24.90
C VAL A 551 -12.42 -21.67 25.47
N ILE A 552 -11.80 -20.69 24.80
CA ILE A 552 -11.82 -19.26 25.13
C ILE A 552 -12.89 -18.58 24.28
N TYR A 553 -12.84 -18.77 22.96
CA TYR A 553 -13.74 -18.15 21.98
C TYR A 553 -14.90 -19.07 21.60
N ASN A 554 -15.61 -19.56 22.61
CA ASN A 554 -16.79 -20.42 22.45
C ASN A 554 -18.01 -19.62 21.98
N ASP A 555 -19.14 -20.32 21.76
CA ASP A 555 -20.38 -19.69 21.32
C ASP A 555 -20.92 -18.65 22.32
N GLU A 556 -20.69 -18.86 23.63
CA GLU A 556 -21.06 -17.88 24.66
C GLU A 556 -20.26 -16.57 24.52
N PHE A 557 -18.97 -16.65 24.17
CA PHE A 557 -18.17 -15.47 23.88
C PHE A 557 -18.69 -14.71 22.66
N TYR A 558 -18.93 -15.42 21.54
CA TYR A 558 -19.40 -14.80 20.30
C TYR A 558 -20.78 -14.16 20.47
N THR A 559 -21.71 -14.80 21.18
CA THR A 559 -23.07 -14.27 21.40
C THR A 559 -23.12 -12.99 22.23
N LYS A 560 -22.07 -12.71 23.03
CA LYS A 560 -21.92 -11.44 23.78
C LYS A 560 -21.44 -10.27 22.92
N GLN A 561 -20.89 -10.54 21.73
CA GLN A 561 -20.40 -9.52 20.82
C GLN A 561 -21.55 -8.96 19.97
N ASP A 562 -21.54 -7.66 19.72
CA ASP A 562 -22.46 -7.01 18.80
C ASP A 562 -21.91 -7.09 17.37
N ILE A 563 -20.59 -6.95 17.17
CA ILE A 563 -19.93 -6.97 15.86
C ILE A 563 -18.57 -7.67 15.96
N ILE A 564 -18.24 -8.51 14.98
CA ILE A 564 -16.92 -9.12 14.81
C ILE A 564 -16.19 -8.41 13.65
N ILE A 565 -14.90 -8.13 13.82
CA ILE A 565 -14.10 -7.41 12.82
C ILE A 565 -12.79 -8.16 12.60
N THR A 566 -12.47 -8.44 11.35
CA THR A 566 -11.23 -9.12 10.96
C THR A 566 -10.23 -8.15 10.37
N ALA A 567 -9.01 -8.21 10.90
CA ALA A 567 -7.83 -7.48 10.44
C ALA A 567 -6.70 -8.48 10.16
N LEU A 568 -7.05 -9.54 9.42
CA LEU A 568 -6.23 -10.73 9.21
C LEU A 568 -5.40 -10.65 7.91
N ASP A 569 -4.35 -11.46 7.82
CA ASP A 569 -3.44 -11.49 6.67
C ASP A 569 -3.50 -12.81 5.88
N ASN A 570 -4.34 -13.76 6.30
CA ASN A 570 -4.45 -15.07 5.69
C ASN A 570 -5.92 -15.49 5.54
N VAL A 571 -6.21 -16.17 4.43
CA VAL A 571 -7.57 -16.59 4.04
C VAL A 571 -8.12 -17.65 5.00
N GLU A 572 -7.28 -18.57 5.50
CA GLU A 572 -7.72 -19.63 6.41
C GLU A 572 -8.35 -19.09 7.69
N ALA A 573 -7.69 -18.12 8.34
CA ALA A 573 -8.21 -17.48 9.54
C ALA A 573 -9.50 -16.68 9.25
N ARG A 574 -9.58 -15.98 8.11
CA ARG A 574 -10.82 -15.28 7.69
C ARG A 574 -11.99 -16.26 7.58
N ARG A 575 -11.79 -17.37 6.87
CA ARG A 575 -12.81 -18.41 6.69
C ARG A 575 -13.25 -19.03 8.01
N TYR A 576 -12.30 -19.24 8.93
CA TYR A 576 -12.62 -19.74 10.26
C TYR A 576 -13.49 -18.74 11.04
N VAL A 577 -13.10 -17.47 11.11
CA VAL A 577 -13.89 -16.44 11.80
C VAL A 577 -15.29 -16.29 11.19
N ASP A 578 -15.39 -16.25 9.85
CA ASP A 578 -16.67 -16.22 9.14
C ASP A 578 -17.57 -17.40 9.52
N SER A 579 -17.02 -18.63 9.60
CA SER A 579 -17.80 -19.81 10.02
C SER A 579 -18.34 -19.69 11.45
N ARG A 580 -17.57 -19.07 12.37
CA ARG A 580 -18.00 -18.82 13.75
C ARG A 580 -19.06 -17.72 13.82
N CYS A 581 -18.93 -16.66 13.01
CA CYS A 581 -19.92 -15.60 12.88
C CYS A 581 -21.25 -16.14 12.34
N LEU A 582 -21.21 -16.96 11.30
CA LEU A 582 -22.38 -17.60 10.70
C LEU A 582 -23.10 -18.51 11.71
N ALA A 583 -22.34 -19.36 12.44
CA ALA A 583 -22.91 -20.25 13.44
C ALA A 583 -23.57 -19.51 14.62
N ASN A 584 -23.06 -18.32 14.97
CA ASN A 584 -23.52 -17.52 16.11
C ASN A 584 -24.40 -16.31 15.72
N LEU A 585 -24.76 -16.20 14.43
CA LEU A 585 -25.54 -15.10 13.85
C LEU A 585 -24.98 -13.73 14.25
N ARG A 586 -23.65 -13.54 14.10
CA ARG A 586 -22.98 -12.28 14.38
C ARG A 586 -22.60 -11.55 13.09
N PRO A 587 -22.83 -10.23 13.00
CA PRO A 587 -22.27 -9.42 11.92
C PRO A 587 -20.75 -9.50 11.87
N LEU A 588 -20.20 -9.54 10.66
CA LEU A 588 -18.75 -9.57 10.41
C LEU A 588 -18.38 -8.44 9.44
N LEU A 589 -17.36 -7.65 9.81
CA LEU A 589 -16.70 -6.71 8.91
C LEU A 589 -15.32 -7.27 8.56
N ASP A 590 -15.09 -7.58 7.29
CA ASP A 590 -13.79 -8.02 6.77
C ASP A 590 -13.14 -6.94 5.91
N SER A 591 -11.81 -6.90 5.94
CA SER A 591 -11.03 -6.09 5.03
C SER A 591 -9.68 -6.72 4.74
N GLY A 592 -9.11 -6.36 3.59
CA GLY A 592 -7.80 -6.82 3.17
C GLY A 592 -7.09 -5.80 2.29
N THR A 593 -5.77 -5.84 2.32
CA THR A 593 -4.90 -4.93 1.54
C THR A 593 -3.79 -5.70 0.85
N MET A 594 -3.45 -5.31 -0.38
CA MET A 594 -2.30 -5.81 -1.13
C MET A 594 -1.66 -4.66 -1.90
N GLY A 595 -0.54 -4.14 -1.39
CA GLY A 595 0.11 -2.96 -1.97
C GLY A 595 -0.82 -1.75 -1.94
N THR A 596 -1.10 -1.17 -3.11
CA THR A 596 -2.05 -0.06 -3.29
C THR A 596 -3.51 -0.49 -3.43
N LYS A 597 -3.79 -1.80 -3.41
CA LYS A 597 -5.13 -2.37 -3.53
C LYS A 597 -5.72 -2.66 -2.16
N GLY A 598 -7.03 -2.50 -2.02
CA GLY A 598 -7.77 -2.86 -0.82
C GLY A 598 -9.19 -3.28 -1.16
N HIS A 599 -9.81 -4.02 -0.25
CA HIS A 599 -11.23 -4.34 -0.29
C HIS A 599 -11.81 -4.33 1.13
N THR A 600 -13.13 -4.18 1.20
CA THR A 600 -13.93 -4.25 2.41
C THR A 600 -15.19 -5.05 2.11
N GLU A 601 -15.60 -5.93 3.03
CA GLU A 601 -16.82 -6.73 2.91
C GLU A 601 -17.61 -6.66 4.22
N VAL A 602 -18.93 -6.53 4.09
CA VAL A 602 -19.86 -6.41 5.23
C VAL A 602 -20.83 -7.58 5.19
N ILE A 603 -20.72 -8.47 6.17
CA ILE A 603 -21.54 -9.66 6.28
C ILE A 603 -22.59 -9.45 7.38
N VAL A 604 -23.86 -9.41 6.99
CA VAL A 604 -25.00 -9.19 7.88
C VAL A 604 -25.89 -10.45 7.90
N PRO A 605 -26.11 -11.07 9.08
CA PRO A 605 -26.96 -12.25 9.21
C PRO A 605 -28.36 -12.03 8.61
N HIS A 606 -28.85 -13.02 7.87
CA HIS A 606 -30.16 -13.01 7.19
C HIS A 606 -30.33 -11.93 6.10
N LEU A 607 -29.27 -11.23 5.69
CA LEU A 607 -29.33 -10.19 4.66
C LEU A 607 -28.31 -10.40 3.55
N THR A 608 -27.03 -10.61 3.88
CA THR A 608 -25.96 -10.81 2.89
C THR A 608 -25.49 -12.26 2.87
N GLU A 609 -24.69 -12.60 1.87
CA GLU A 609 -23.95 -13.86 1.87
C GLU A 609 -22.75 -13.82 2.83
N SER A 610 -22.22 -14.99 3.18
CA SER A 610 -21.02 -15.15 4.00
C SER A 610 -19.75 -15.01 3.18
N TYR A 611 -18.61 -14.70 3.82
CA TYR A 611 -17.30 -14.65 3.14
C TYR A 611 -16.97 -15.98 2.43
N ASN A 612 -17.36 -17.11 3.02
CA ASN A 612 -17.15 -18.43 2.41
C ASN A 612 -18.04 -18.77 1.20
N SER A 613 -19.01 -17.91 0.84
CA SER A 613 -19.89 -18.14 -0.31
C SER A 613 -19.14 -18.04 -1.64
N HIS A 614 -18.12 -17.18 -1.69
CA HIS A 614 -17.23 -17.05 -2.84
C HIS A 614 -15.92 -17.78 -2.62
N ARG A 615 -15.34 -18.27 -3.71
CA ARG A 615 -13.99 -18.81 -3.71
C ARG A 615 -13.05 -17.82 -4.36
N ASP A 616 -12.16 -17.26 -3.55
CA ASP A 616 -10.99 -16.57 -4.07
C ASP A 616 -10.22 -17.48 -5.03
N PRO A 617 -9.59 -16.91 -6.07
CA PRO A 617 -8.67 -17.65 -6.91
C PRO A 617 -7.63 -18.36 -6.03
N PRO A 618 -7.36 -19.66 -6.24
CA PRO A 618 -6.32 -20.34 -5.50
C PRO A 618 -4.97 -19.68 -5.79
N GLU A 619 -4.06 -19.72 -4.82
CA GLU A 619 -2.66 -19.35 -5.07
C GLU A 619 -2.11 -20.16 -6.25
N GLU A 620 -1.36 -19.51 -7.14
CA GLU A 620 -0.77 -20.19 -8.30
C GLU A 620 0.30 -21.20 -7.83
N GLU A 621 -0.08 -22.47 -7.75
CA GLU A 621 0.87 -23.55 -7.46
C GLU A 621 1.73 -23.87 -8.68
N ILE A 622 3.05 -23.80 -8.51
CA ILE A 622 3.99 -24.20 -9.55
C ILE A 622 3.98 -25.73 -9.65
N PRO A 623 3.74 -26.32 -10.84
CA PRO A 623 3.74 -27.76 -11.00
C PRO A 623 5.04 -28.39 -10.49
N PHE A 624 4.93 -29.49 -9.74
CA PHE A 624 6.08 -30.15 -9.13
C PHE A 624 7.15 -30.57 -10.15
N CYS A 625 6.75 -30.95 -11.37
CA CYS A 625 7.69 -31.29 -12.45
C CYS A 625 8.53 -30.08 -12.90
N THR A 626 7.93 -28.89 -12.94
CA THR A 626 8.60 -27.61 -13.23
C THR A 626 9.62 -27.28 -12.15
N LEU A 627 9.22 -27.33 -10.86
CA LEU A 627 10.13 -27.09 -9.74
C LEU A 627 11.29 -28.09 -9.68
N LYS A 628 11.03 -29.36 -10.01
CA LYS A 628 12.02 -30.42 -9.86
C LYS A 628 13.06 -30.44 -10.98
N SER A 629 12.64 -30.17 -12.22
CA SER A 629 13.45 -30.49 -13.41
C SER A 629 13.50 -29.38 -14.45
N PHE A 630 12.47 -28.53 -14.57
CA PHE A 630 12.36 -27.57 -15.68
C PHE A 630 11.96 -26.16 -15.20
N PRO A 631 12.74 -25.53 -14.31
CA PRO A 631 12.50 -24.14 -13.94
C PRO A 631 12.75 -23.24 -15.16
N ALA A 632 11.89 -22.24 -15.34
CA ALA A 632 11.91 -21.32 -16.47
C ALA A 632 11.94 -19.86 -16.02
N ALA A 633 11.34 -19.59 -14.84
CA ALA A 633 11.29 -18.29 -14.19
C ALA A 633 12.00 -18.35 -12.82
N ILE A 634 12.36 -17.18 -12.28
CA ILE A 634 13.15 -17.08 -11.04
C ILE A 634 12.39 -17.62 -9.83
N GLU A 635 11.08 -17.43 -9.79
CA GLU A 635 10.16 -17.88 -8.74
C GLU A 635 10.23 -19.40 -8.57
N HIS A 636 10.40 -20.14 -9.69
CA HIS A 636 10.54 -21.60 -9.65
C HIS A 636 11.81 -22.01 -8.87
N THR A 637 12.91 -21.27 -9.06
CA THR A 637 14.17 -21.55 -8.37
C THR A 637 14.13 -21.13 -6.90
N ILE A 638 13.44 -20.02 -6.58
CA ILE A 638 13.22 -19.55 -5.22
C ILE A 638 12.38 -20.55 -4.42
N GLN A 639 11.25 -20.99 -4.97
CA GLN A 639 10.41 -22.00 -4.31
C GLN A 639 11.17 -23.32 -4.13
N TRP A 640 11.92 -23.76 -5.15
CA TRP A 640 12.78 -24.94 -5.02
C TRP A 640 13.82 -24.78 -3.90
N ALA A 641 14.44 -23.61 -3.77
CA ALA A 641 15.44 -23.32 -2.74
C ALA A 641 14.81 -23.32 -1.34
N ARG A 642 13.64 -22.70 -1.18
CA ARG A 642 12.83 -22.74 0.04
C ARG A 642 12.51 -24.19 0.45
N ASP A 643 12.04 -25.02 -0.46
CA ASP A 643 11.77 -26.44 -0.19
C ASP A 643 13.04 -27.19 0.27
N LYS A 644 14.21 -26.87 -0.31
CA LYS A 644 15.48 -27.50 0.09
C LYS A 644 15.92 -27.05 1.48
N PHE A 645 15.71 -25.78 1.81
CA PHE A 645 15.98 -25.21 3.12
C PHE A 645 15.08 -25.87 4.18
N GLU A 646 13.76 -25.81 4.00
CA GLU A 646 12.77 -26.37 4.92
C GLU A 646 12.97 -27.88 5.11
N SER A 647 13.18 -28.61 4.01
CA SER A 647 13.45 -30.05 4.06
C SER A 647 14.75 -30.38 4.80
N SER A 648 15.76 -29.51 4.77
CA SER A 648 17.07 -29.79 5.38
C SER A 648 17.13 -29.40 6.85
N PHE A 649 16.52 -28.27 7.21
CA PHE A 649 16.72 -27.61 8.50
C PHE A 649 15.49 -27.61 9.41
N SER A 650 14.30 -27.90 8.87
CA SER A 650 13.05 -27.92 9.66
C SER A 650 12.41 -29.31 9.68
N TYR A 651 12.01 -29.82 8.52
CA TYR A 651 11.23 -31.06 8.42
C TYR A 651 12.01 -32.30 8.88
N LYS A 652 13.23 -32.51 8.36
CA LYS A 652 14.05 -33.68 8.74
C LYS A 652 14.45 -33.67 10.23
N PRO A 653 14.88 -32.55 10.83
CA PRO A 653 15.08 -32.48 12.27
C PRO A 653 13.80 -32.72 13.09
N SER A 654 12.66 -32.19 12.65
CA SER A 654 11.36 -32.43 13.29
C SER A 654 11.00 -33.92 13.31
N LEU A 655 11.16 -34.63 12.19
CA LEU A 655 10.97 -36.09 12.13
C LEU A 655 11.90 -36.84 13.08
N PHE A 656 13.16 -36.42 13.17
CA PHE A 656 14.11 -37.01 14.11
C PHE A 656 13.66 -36.84 15.57
N ASN A 657 13.24 -35.63 15.95
CA ASN A 657 12.78 -35.34 17.30
C ASN A 657 11.49 -36.10 17.63
N LYS A 658 10.51 -36.11 16.71
CA LYS A 658 9.26 -36.86 16.88
C LYS A 658 9.50 -38.35 17.09
N PHE A 659 10.43 -38.93 16.33
CA PHE A 659 10.79 -40.35 16.48
C PHE A 659 11.27 -40.66 17.91
N TRP A 660 12.17 -39.85 18.47
CA TRP A 660 12.69 -40.05 19.83
C TRP A 660 11.73 -39.61 20.94
N GLN A 661 10.73 -38.79 20.65
CA GLN A 661 9.61 -38.53 21.56
C GLN A 661 8.70 -39.77 21.68
N THR A 662 8.46 -40.47 20.56
CA THR A 662 7.66 -41.70 20.53
C THR A 662 8.42 -42.90 21.09
N TYR A 663 9.73 -42.99 20.82
CA TYR A 663 10.59 -44.07 21.29
C TYR A 663 11.75 -43.50 22.10
N PRO A 664 11.58 -43.25 23.41
CA PRO A 664 12.58 -42.61 24.27
C PRO A 664 13.97 -43.25 24.27
N SER A 665 14.08 -44.56 23.98
CA SER A 665 15.34 -45.30 24.04
C SER A 665 15.55 -46.24 22.86
N ALA A 666 16.82 -46.53 22.55
CA ALA A 666 17.17 -47.53 21.54
C ALA A 666 16.67 -48.94 21.93
N GLU A 667 16.59 -49.23 23.22
CA GLU A 667 16.05 -50.48 23.75
C GLU A 667 14.56 -50.65 23.46
N GLU A 668 13.76 -49.58 23.55
CA GLU A 668 12.34 -49.61 23.17
C GLU A 668 12.15 -49.81 21.66
N VAL A 669 12.98 -49.17 20.84
CA VAL A 669 12.97 -49.39 19.39
C VAL A 669 13.27 -50.87 19.07
N LEU A 670 14.23 -51.48 19.78
CA LEU A 670 14.62 -52.89 19.60
C LEU A 670 13.57 -53.89 20.12
N LYS A 671 12.66 -53.48 21.01
CA LYS A 671 11.57 -54.33 21.53
C LYS A 671 10.39 -54.46 20.55
N ILE A 672 10.33 -53.63 19.51
CA ILE A 672 9.27 -53.69 18.50
C ILE A 672 9.46 -54.94 17.65
N GLN A 673 8.44 -55.81 17.63
CA GLN A 673 8.49 -57.10 16.94
C GLN A 673 8.71 -56.95 15.42
N THR A 674 9.45 -57.89 14.85
CA THR A 674 9.68 -58.04 13.40
C THR A 674 8.35 -58.12 12.64
N GLY A 675 8.04 -57.07 11.87
CA GLY A 675 6.81 -56.99 11.06
C GLY A 675 6.09 -55.65 11.13
N HIS A 676 6.35 -54.83 12.16
CA HIS A 676 5.80 -53.48 12.26
C HIS A 676 6.68 -52.46 11.53
N SER A 677 6.07 -51.66 10.66
CA SER A 677 6.71 -50.50 10.00
C SER A 677 7.04 -49.43 11.05
N LEU A 678 8.34 -49.26 11.33
CA LEU A 678 8.86 -48.21 12.20
C LEU A 678 8.88 -46.87 11.43
N GLU A 679 7.79 -46.13 11.51
CA GLU A 679 7.63 -44.87 10.80
C GLU A 679 8.76 -43.89 11.18
N GLY A 680 9.43 -43.31 10.17
CA GLY A 680 10.54 -42.37 10.36
C GLY A 680 11.93 -42.98 10.64
N CYS A 681 12.05 -44.30 10.89
CA CYS A 681 13.34 -44.90 11.27
C CYS A 681 14.43 -44.75 10.19
N PHE A 682 14.06 -44.89 8.92
CA PHE A 682 14.99 -44.73 7.80
C PHE A 682 15.61 -43.32 7.79
N GLN A 683 14.80 -42.30 8.09
CA GLN A 683 15.24 -40.91 8.10
C GLN A 683 16.17 -40.64 9.29
N VAL A 684 15.89 -41.24 10.45
CA VAL A 684 16.76 -41.18 11.64
C VAL A 684 18.11 -41.83 11.37
N ILE A 685 18.13 -43.06 10.84
CA ILE A 685 19.37 -43.77 10.48
C ILE A 685 20.20 -42.93 9.50
N LYS A 686 19.56 -42.33 8.51
CA LYS A 686 20.22 -41.49 7.52
C LYS A 686 20.82 -40.21 8.10
N LEU A 687 20.16 -39.60 9.10
CA LEU A 687 20.69 -38.43 9.79
C LEU A 687 21.85 -38.80 10.72
N LEU A 688 21.73 -39.90 11.47
CA LEU A 688 22.78 -40.37 12.38
C LEU A 688 24.04 -40.80 11.61
N SER A 689 23.88 -41.54 10.51
CA SER A 689 25.01 -41.99 9.68
C SER A 689 25.79 -40.84 9.02
N ARG A 690 25.16 -39.65 8.87
CA ARG A 690 25.78 -38.47 8.24
C ARG A 690 25.88 -37.28 9.20
N ARG A 691 25.81 -37.54 10.51
CA ARG A 691 25.83 -36.49 11.53
C ARG A 691 27.21 -35.81 11.53
N PRO A 692 27.29 -34.49 11.28
CA PRO A 692 28.55 -33.77 11.42
C PRO A 692 28.98 -33.76 12.89
N ARG A 693 30.29 -33.90 13.13
CA ARG A 693 30.89 -33.89 14.48
C ARG A 693 31.59 -32.58 14.82
N ASN A 694 31.90 -31.79 13.81
CA ASN A 694 32.60 -30.51 13.90
C ASN A 694 32.20 -29.63 12.70
N TRP A 695 32.64 -28.37 12.71
CA TRP A 695 32.35 -27.39 11.66
C TRP A 695 32.89 -27.83 10.28
N SER A 696 34.10 -28.37 10.21
CA SER A 696 34.70 -28.82 8.94
C SER A 696 33.86 -29.89 8.24
N HIS A 697 33.24 -30.80 9.00
CA HIS A 697 32.31 -31.79 8.45
C HIS A 697 31.03 -31.13 7.91
N CYS A 698 30.56 -30.03 8.52
CA CYS A 698 29.43 -29.26 7.98
C CYS A 698 29.78 -28.65 6.61
N VAL A 699 31.00 -28.11 6.47
CA VAL A 699 31.50 -27.56 5.20
C VAL A 699 31.62 -28.65 4.13
N GLU A 700 32.14 -29.82 4.47
CA GLU A 700 32.20 -30.97 3.55
C GLU A 700 30.80 -31.38 3.08
N LEU A 701 29.84 -31.49 4.00
CA LEU A 701 28.44 -31.81 3.66
C LEU A 701 27.80 -30.74 2.76
N ALA A 702 28.09 -29.46 2.99
CA ALA A 702 27.63 -28.36 2.14
C ALA A 702 28.22 -28.48 0.72
N ARG A 703 29.53 -28.75 0.61
CA ARG A 703 30.20 -28.94 -0.68
C ARG A 703 29.64 -30.14 -1.46
N LEU A 704 29.39 -31.26 -0.79
CA LEU A 704 28.75 -32.44 -1.41
C LEU A 704 27.31 -32.13 -1.88
N LYS A 705 26.58 -31.28 -1.13
CA LYS A 705 25.25 -30.82 -1.55
C LYS A 705 25.31 -29.91 -2.78
N PHE A 706 26.29 -29.00 -2.85
CA PHE A 706 26.51 -28.17 -4.03
C PHE A 706 26.66 -29.06 -5.27
N GLU A 707 27.56 -30.04 -5.21
CA GLU A 707 27.82 -30.94 -6.35
C GLU A 707 26.55 -31.68 -6.77
N LYS A 708 25.83 -32.20 -5.78
CA LYS A 708 24.59 -32.94 -6.02
C LYS A 708 23.53 -32.06 -6.70
N TYR A 709 23.36 -30.82 -6.25
CA TYR A 709 22.24 -29.99 -6.68
C TYR A 709 22.51 -29.22 -7.97
N PHE A 710 23.72 -28.69 -8.12
CA PHE A 710 24.05 -27.77 -9.21
C PHE A 710 24.89 -28.40 -10.32
N ASN A 711 25.50 -29.57 -10.07
CA ASN A 711 26.27 -30.29 -11.08
C ASN A 711 25.60 -31.62 -11.49
N HIS A 712 25.61 -32.62 -10.59
CA HIS A 712 25.20 -33.98 -10.91
C HIS A 712 23.77 -34.07 -11.42
N LYS A 713 22.85 -33.27 -10.86
CA LYS A 713 21.46 -33.21 -11.34
C LYS A 713 21.34 -32.65 -12.76
N ALA A 714 22.09 -31.62 -13.10
CA ALA A 714 22.12 -31.06 -14.44
C ALA A 714 22.68 -32.08 -15.44
N LEU A 715 23.80 -32.73 -15.10
CA LEU A 715 24.38 -33.81 -15.90
C LEU A 715 23.41 -34.97 -16.11
N GLN A 716 22.74 -35.42 -15.04
CA GLN A 716 21.75 -36.48 -15.13
C GLN A 716 20.58 -36.07 -16.04
N LEU A 717 20.12 -34.82 -15.97
CA LEU A 717 19.02 -34.35 -16.80
C LEU A 717 19.42 -34.28 -18.28
N LEU A 718 20.62 -33.79 -18.59
CA LEU A 718 21.17 -33.76 -19.95
C LEU A 718 21.43 -35.17 -20.50
N HIS A 719 21.79 -36.13 -19.63
CA HIS A 719 21.93 -37.53 -20.02
C HIS A 719 20.56 -38.16 -20.36
N CYS A 720 19.53 -37.87 -19.57
CA CYS A 720 18.17 -38.35 -19.85
C CYS A 720 17.53 -37.68 -21.07
N PHE A 721 17.87 -36.40 -21.32
CA PHE A 721 17.37 -35.60 -22.44
C PHE A 721 18.54 -34.86 -23.11
N PRO A 722 19.28 -35.53 -24.02
CA PRO A 722 20.32 -34.89 -24.83
C PRO A 722 19.84 -33.60 -25.53
N LEU A 723 20.75 -32.68 -25.84
CA LEU A 723 20.40 -31.36 -26.39
C LEU A 723 19.66 -31.43 -27.73
N ASP A 724 19.92 -32.47 -28.50
CA ASP A 724 19.33 -32.79 -29.80
C ASP A 724 18.06 -33.64 -29.72
N THR A 725 17.57 -33.92 -28.51
CA THR A 725 16.32 -34.70 -28.31
C THR A 725 15.15 -34.02 -29.01
N ARG A 726 14.40 -34.78 -29.81
CA ARG A 726 13.19 -34.32 -30.51
C ARG A 726 11.93 -35.01 -30.00
N LEU A 727 10.82 -34.29 -30.04
CA LEU A 727 9.48 -34.80 -29.75
C LEU A 727 8.91 -35.55 -30.96
N LYS A 728 7.76 -36.22 -30.78
CA LYS A 728 7.10 -37.01 -31.83
C LYS A 728 6.69 -36.19 -33.05
N ASP A 729 6.47 -34.89 -32.87
CA ASP A 729 6.12 -33.93 -33.92
C ASP A 729 7.36 -33.34 -34.64
N GLY A 730 8.58 -33.77 -34.27
CA GLY A 730 9.84 -33.29 -34.84
C GLY A 730 10.42 -32.03 -34.19
N SER A 731 9.67 -31.37 -33.29
CA SER A 731 10.16 -30.20 -32.54
C SER A 731 11.23 -30.57 -31.51
N LEU A 732 12.05 -29.61 -31.09
CA LEU A 732 13.10 -29.85 -30.09
C LEU A 732 12.48 -30.00 -28.70
N PHE A 733 13.00 -30.94 -27.91
CA PHE A 733 12.61 -31.09 -26.51
C PHE A 733 12.97 -29.85 -25.68
N TRP A 734 14.16 -29.30 -25.93
CA TRP A 734 14.68 -28.08 -25.32
C TRP A 734 14.22 -26.84 -26.09
N GLN A 735 12.95 -26.51 -25.91
CA GLN A 735 12.36 -25.27 -26.41
C GLN A 735 11.52 -24.61 -25.31
N SER A 736 11.31 -23.29 -25.42
CA SER A 736 10.57 -22.50 -24.44
C SER A 736 9.27 -23.22 -24.03
N PRO A 737 9.02 -23.38 -22.72
CA PRO A 737 9.70 -22.76 -21.58
C PRO A 737 10.86 -23.61 -21.01
N LYS A 738 11.15 -24.78 -21.58
CA LYS A 738 12.18 -25.70 -21.07
C LYS A 738 13.56 -25.23 -21.50
N ARG A 739 14.38 -24.84 -20.52
CA ARG A 739 15.76 -24.41 -20.74
C ARG A 739 16.73 -25.56 -20.44
N PRO A 740 17.67 -25.86 -21.34
CA PRO A 740 18.71 -26.86 -21.06
C PRO A 740 19.58 -26.36 -19.89
N PRO A 741 19.81 -27.16 -18.84
CA PRO A 741 20.62 -26.73 -17.71
C PRO A 741 22.11 -26.72 -18.09
N SER A 742 22.89 -25.88 -17.41
CA SER A 742 24.35 -25.91 -17.47
C SER A 742 24.91 -26.44 -16.14
N PRO A 743 25.64 -27.57 -16.12
CA PRO A 743 26.24 -28.08 -14.89
C PRO A 743 27.29 -27.11 -14.34
N LEU A 744 27.14 -26.70 -13.09
CA LEU A 744 28.07 -25.77 -12.45
C LEU A 744 29.26 -26.52 -11.85
N LYS A 745 30.48 -26.07 -12.14
CA LYS A 745 31.69 -26.51 -11.44
C LYS A 745 31.90 -25.57 -10.26
N PHE A 746 32.16 -26.15 -9.09
CA PHE A 746 32.47 -25.35 -7.91
C PHE A 746 33.80 -24.62 -8.09
N ASP A 747 33.80 -23.33 -7.80
CA ASP A 747 34.99 -22.49 -7.73
C ASP A 747 34.97 -21.75 -6.39
N LEU A 748 36.09 -21.77 -5.68
CA LEU A 748 36.23 -21.11 -4.39
C LEU A 748 36.24 -19.57 -4.53
N ASN A 749 36.58 -19.06 -5.71
CA ASN A 749 36.66 -17.63 -5.98
C ASN A 749 35.33 -17.05 -6.50
N GLU A 750 34.34 -17.89 -6.78
CA GLU A 750 32.97 -17.46 -7.08
C GLU A 750 32.29 -17.09 -5.75
N PRO A 751 31.84 -15.83 -5.55
CA PRO A 751 31.09 -15.43 -4.35
C PRO A 751 29.74 -16.16 -4.11
N LEU A 752 29.16 -16.85 -5.11
CA LEU A 752 27.91 -17.63 -5.11
C LEU A 752 28.16 -19.15 -5.03
#